data_AF-A0A7S3AGF1-F1
#
_entry.id   AF-A0A7S3AGF1-F1
#
_cell.length_a   1.000
_cell.length_b   1.000
_cell.length_c   1.000
_cell.angle_alpha   90.00
_cell.angle_beta   90.00
_cell.angle_gamma   90.00
#
_symmetry.space_group_name_H-M   'P 1'
#
loop_
_entity.id
_entity.type
_entity.pdbx_description
1 polymer ?
#
loop_
_entity_poly.entity_id
_entity_poly.type
_entity_poly.pdbx_seq_one_letter_code
_entity_poly.pdbx_strand_id
1 'polypeptide(L)'
;VSVDDLPASSQTLPSPADIVLSDSNPQIDARAPTDPGSMPPVVTAAHKLSAASPPASDATRPLTTESVSSQSQSEGAPEAREIEDAQWRDDVSKMSASEAFGAHLNSKLTTDIVALRAQLADERQAVEKTEAELTELDRNLAAKRESSTALLSQLQSELKGLSVAAALVGEFQGQSAALARDVKGATELSEQEKRDAGSIKSRIEQEIAEAQSRLATAEKGKLELERRALLMEEEAKASEAAAEAELQEKRDHAIATRLQAAMGRQRLQMVAAEHAKLLESDALVRLHVAKQARVEGTRAQVEEVRQQLSADEKVIASLTERERENEEREAESEARSKQLSRAFESQLTAMRQLAAQQESFLHGKLQPAILNSEAASPHGAQLLAKAEAAVVALLDSSQKQIRSLELEHEAHEAAREEANANFLATERQLSVERQAVSITNEERKRFFNEKSELLRAEEAEAAVSAGLEGLEGRDSCLRMVERELASAERAAAAEQAEAERAVIARQGSEQALARLQLSNKARLSALRVQIDSESGVRFEQQRYITSLNDRLRDGAPQGDGVRPSLGRLALDCTQQGAAAVSQMQQAYAARLQACNEAVEKAKAETVLFEKECAIENRRLRDTLHGMRENLSRTSDYLQRLDGKLPAWPQDDPEPETVAEPEVPPTSSASEAGQSGLGKVMEGIDRVMHFDLGTLFRRGGRE
;
A
#
# COMPACT_ATOMS: atom_id res chain seq x y z
N VAL A 1 -42.59 -20.66 -13.10
CA VAL A 1 -43.09 -19.29 -13.38
C VAL A 1 -41.88 -18.40 -13.47
N SER A 2 -41.78 -17.66 -14.58
CA SER A 2 -40.62 -16.90 -15.04
C SER A 2 -40.65 -15.43 -14.54
N VAL A 3 -39.50 -14.76 -14.75
CA VAL A 3 -39.28 -13.30 -14.97
C VAL A 3 -38.85 -12.43 -13.78
N ASP A 4 -37.57 -12.03 -13.86
CA ASP A 4 -36.89 -10.72 -13.70
C ASP A 4 -37.09 -9.81 -12.47
N ASP A 5 -35.98 -9.45 -11.81
CA ASP A 5 -35.39 -8.09 -11.90
C ASP A 5 -34.07 -7.96 -11.09
N LEU A 6 -33.00 -7.55 -11.78
CA LEU A 6 -31.72 -7.08 -11.24
C LEU A 6 -31.40 -5.72 -11.89
N PRO A 7 -30.95 -4.70 -11.15
CA PRO A 7 -30.28 -3.57 -11.76
C PRO A 7 -28.76 -3.73 -11.72
N ALA A 8 -28.18 -3.71 -12.92
CA ALA A 8 -26.77 -3.47 -13.17
C ALA A 8 -26.42 -1.98 -12.97
N SER A 9 -25.19 -1.70 -12.54
CA SER A 9 -24.57 -0.39 -12.70
C SER A 9 -23.10 -0.57 -13.01
N SER A 10 -22.75 -0.28 -14.27
CA SER A 10 -21.41 -0.21 -14.82
C SER A 10 -21.20 1.22 -15.33
N GLN A 11 -20.16 1.91 -14.85
CA GLN A 11 -19.55 3.05 -15.55
C GLN A 11 -18.05 3.04 -15.20
N THR A 12 -17.19 2.48 -16.06
CA THR A 12 -16.44 3.12 -17.17
C THR A 12 -15.35 4.10 -16.72
N LEU A 13 -14.11 3.62 -16.88
CA LEU A 13 -12.84 4.36 -16.93
C LEU A 13 -12.81 5.38 -18.08
N PRO A 14 -11.88 6.35 -18.03
CA PRO A 14 -11.19 6.73 -19.25
C PRO A 14 -9.66 6.82 -19.10
N SER A 15 -8.99 6.55 -20.21
CA SER A 15 -7.58 6.78 -20.55
C SER A 15 -7.54 6.96 -22.08
N PRO A 16 -6.45 7.41 -22.73
CA PRO A 16 -5.80 8.73 -22.67
C PRO A 16 -5.71 9.40 -24.08
N ALA A 17 -5.03 10.55 -24.13
CA ALA A 17 -4.29 11.16 -25.28
C ALA A 17 -4.92 12.31 -26.12
N ASP A 18 -4.17 13.43 -26.07
CA ASP A 18 -3.68 14.32 -27.14
C ASP A 18 -4.57 15.33 -27.90
N ILE A 19 -3.87 16.41 -28.31
CA ILE A 19 -4.13 17.44 -29.36
C ILE A 19 -4.72 18.78 -28.81
N VAL A 20 -4.21 20.01 -29.04
CA VAL A 20 -3.08 20.59 -29.82
C VAL A 20 -2.87 22.08 -29.40
N LEU A 21 -1.61 22.51 -29.54
CA LEU A 21 -0.94 23.82 -29.76
C LEU A 21 -1.66 25.19 -29.75
N SER A 22 -0.79 26.19 -29.49
CA SER A 22 -0.75 27.59 -29.97
C SER A 22 -1.59 28.61 -29.19
N ASP A 23 -1.16 29.85 -28.91
CA ASP A 23 -0.03 30.67 -29.36
C ASP A 23 0.02 31.95 -28.48
N SER A 24 1.08 32.76 -28.67
CA SER A 24 1.13 34.23 -28.45
C SER A 24 1.65 34.79 -27.12
N ASN A 25 2.96 34.98 -27.13
CA ASN A 25 3.70 36.25 -27.01
C ASN A 25 3.59 37.17 -25.77
N PRO A 26 4.72 37.75 -25.32
CA PRO A 26 4.86 38.67 -24.20
C PRO A 26 4.78 40.13 -24.67
N GLN A 27 4.60 41.09 -23.75
CA GLN A 27 5.10 42.48 -23.80
C GLN A 27 4.45 43.30 -22.65
N ILE A 28 5.23 43.96 -21.76
CA ILE A 28 5.49 45.43 -21.71
C ILE A 28 4.31 46.19 -21.07
N ASP A 29 4.37 47.15 -20.14
CA ASP A 29 5.31 48.20 -19.69
C ASP A 29 4.81 48.67 -18.28
N ALA A 30 5.62 49.07 -17.28
CA ALA A 30 6.53 50.22 -17.13
C ALA A 30 5.94 51.48 -16.47
N ARG A 31 6.85 52.16 -15.74
CA ARG A 31 6.93 53.55 -15.20
C ARG A 31 6.99 53.58 -13.65
N ALA A 32 8.09 53.92 -12.94
CA ALA A 32 9.16 54.95 -13.09
C ALA A 32 8.63 56.40 -13.03
N PRO A 33 9.41 57.46 -12.71
CA PRO A 33 10.82 57.54 -12.27
C PRO A 33 11.10 58.60 -11.14
N THR A 34 12.35 58.70 -10.66
CA THR A 34 13.16 59.95 -10.64
C THR A 34 14.65 59.67 -10.33
N ASP A 35 15.44 59.92 -11.38
CA ASP A 35 16.86 60.27 -11.59
C ASP A 35 17.43 61.44 -10.72
N PRO A 36 18.68 61.96 -10.92
CA PRO A 36 19.97 61.33 -11.27
C PRO A 36 21.23 62.02 -10.66
N GLY A 37 22.42 61.46 -10.96
CA GLY A 37 23.69 62.21 -11.16
C GLY A 37 24.91 61.49 -10.58
N SER A 38 26.08 61.36 -11.21
CA SER A 38 26.61 61.74 -12.53
C SER A 38 27.90 60.92 -12.77
N MET A 39 28.14 60.58 -14.03
CA MET A 39 29.30 59.89 -14.64
C MET A 39 30.46 60.89 -14.97
N PRO A 40 31.49 60.60 -15.79
CA PRO A 40 32.62 59.66 -15.64
C PRO A 40 34.01 60.31 -16.06
N PRO A 41 34.99 59.66 -16.73
CA PRO A 41 36.44 59.84 -16.52
C PRO A 41 37.09 60.92 -17.42
N VAL A 42 38.43 61.13 -17.34
CA VAL A 42 39.37 61.35 -18.48
C VAL A 42 40.77 61.83 -18.03
N VAL A 43 41.73 61.46 -18.89
CA VAL A 43 43.17 61.73 -19.03
C VAL A 43 43.58 63.22 -19.07
N THR A 44 44.90 63.47 -18.93
CA THR A 44 45.74 64.67 -19.24
C THR A 44 46.20 65.47 -18.01
N ALA A 45 47.49 65.47 -17.66
CA ALA A 45 48.66 66.16 -18.24
C ALA A 45 48.89 67.57 -17.67
N ALA A 46 50.19 67.88 -17.52
CA ALA A 46 50.84 69.19 -17.37
C ALA A 46 51.05 69.78 -15.95
N HIS A 47 52.34 69.77 -15.58
CA HIS A 47 53.16 70.93 -15.19
C HIS A 47 52.65 71.95 -14.17
N LYS A 48 53.41 72.11 -13.06
CA LYS A 48 54.30 73.27 -12.79
C LYS A 48 55.01 73.06 -11.46
N LEU A 49 56.35 72.93 -11.48
CA LEU A 49 57.31 74.02 -11.23
C LEU A 49 57.27 74.55 -9.79
N SER A 50 58.28 74.18 -9.01
CA SER A 50 59.07 75.18 -8.30
C SER A 50 60.52 74.70 -8.21
N ALA A 51 61.36 75.40 -8.95
CA ALA A 51 62.80 75.26 -9.02
C ALA A 51 63.47 76.29 -8.09
N ALA A 52 64.61 75.93 -7.54
CA ALA A 52 65.78 76.78 -7.30
C ALA A 52 66.95 75.82 -7.03
N SER A 53 67.64 75.36 -8.06
CA SER A 53 68.86 75.92 -8.67
C SER A 53 70.17 75.70 -7.88
N PRO A 54 71.29 75.41 -8.58
CA PRO A 54 72.55 74.86 -8.07
C PRO A 54 73.62 75.97 -7.92
N PRO A 55 74.93 75.67 -7.68
CA PRO A 55 75.85 75.23 -8.75
C PRO A 55 76.74 74.04 -8.32
N ALA A 56 77.01 73.09 -9.20
CA ALA A 56 78.13 73.07 -10.16
C ALA A 56 79.50 72.78 -9.52
N SER A 57 80.00 71.61 -9.87
CA SER A 57 81.40 71.22 -9.96
C SER A 57 82.17 72.14 -10.92
N ASP A 58 83.36 72.58 -10.50
CA ASP A 58 84.58 72.73 -11.30
C ASP A 58 85.73 72.69 -10.26
N ALA A 59 86.61 71.68 -10.22
CA ALA A 59 87.66 71.38 -11.20
C ALA A 59 88.53 72.60 -11.51
N THR A 60 89.43 72.94 -10.59
CA THR A 60 90.73 73.54 -10.95
C THR A 60 91.75 73.24 -9.86
N ARG A 61 92.64 72.29 -10.15
CA ARG A 61 93.97 72.10 -9.55
C ARG A 61 94.94 72.22 -10.73
N PRO A 62 96.24 72.43 -10.52
CA PRO A 62 96.93 73.38 -9.65
C PRO A 62 97.88 74.25 -10.51
N LEU A 63 98.58 75.22 -9.93
CA LEU A 63 99.93 75.55 -10.38
C LEU A 63 100.69 76.15 -9.19
N THR A 64 101.41 75.25 -8.55
CA THR A 64 102.62 75.50 -7.78
C THR A 64 103.62 76.26 -8.64
N THR A 65 104.19 77.33 -8.10
CA THR A 65 105.63 77.60 -8.25
C THR A 65 106.14 78.10 -6.91
N GLU A 66 106.81 77.20 -6.22
CA GLU A 66 107.75 77.52 -5.15
C GLU A 66 108.86 78.44 -5.66
N SER A 67 109.20 79.40 -4.80
CA SER A 67 110.57 79.66 -4.32
C SER A 67 111.69 79.76 -5.36
N VAL A 68 112.35 80.93 -5.43
CA VAL A 68 113.76 81.03 -5.06
C VAL A 68 114.03 82.46 -4.56
N SER A 69 114.70 82.48 -3.41
CA SER A 69 115.21 83.61 -2.67
C SER A 69 116.54 84.11 -3.25
N SER A 70 116.78 85.39 -2.97
CA SER A 70 118.07 86.00 -2.58
C SER A 70 119.09 86.46 -3.62
N GLN A 71 119.59 87.65 -3.27
CA GLN A 71 120.96 88.18 -3.39
C GLN A 71 121.33 88.83 -4.74
N SER A 72 121.96 90.00 -4.79
CA SER A 72 122.31 91.05 -3.80
C SER A 72 123.23 92.02 -4.53
N GLN A 73 123.18 93.32 -4.16
CA GLN A 73 124.31 94.27 -4.23
C GLN A 73 124.77 94.62 -5.67
N SER A 74 125.20 95.83 -6.03
CA SER A 74 125.61 97.03 -5.32
C SER A 74 125.71 98.14 -6.38
N GLU A 75 125.19 99.34 -6.11
CA GLU A 75 125.81 100.58 -6.61
C GLU A 75 125.42 101.71 -5.66
N GLY A 76 126.29 101.92 -4.69
CA GLY A 76 126.37 103.14 -3.91
C GLY A 76 127.64 103.89 -4.30
N ALA A 77 127.62 105.20 -4.01
CA ALA A 77 128.76 106.12 -3.91
C ALA A 77 129.30 106.73 -5.22
N PRO A 78 128.84 107.94 -5.60
CA PRO A 78 129.43 108.78 -6.65
C PRO A 78 130.74 109.49 -6.23
N GLU A 79 131.45 109.04 -5.19
CA GLU A 79 132.65 109.75 -4.67
C GLU A 79 133.99 109.15 -5.14
N ALA A 80 134.01 107.94 -5.73
CA ALA A 80 135.23 107.37 -6.30
C ALA A 80 135.50 107.85 -7.75
N ARG A 81 134.45 108.26 -8.48
CA ARG A 81 134.59 108.77 -9.86
C ARG A 81 135.20 110.15 -9.94
N GLU A 82 135.13 111.00 -8.90
CA GLU A 82 135.83 112.30 -8.92
C GLU A 82 137.35 112.17 -8.72
N ILE A 83 137.82 111.11 -8.04
CA ILE A 83 139.26 110.85 -7.87
C ILE A 83 139.82 110.16 -9.13
N GLU A 84 139.08 109.20 -9.71
CA GLU A 84 139.44 108.62 -11.00
C GLU A 84 139.34 109.62 -12.15
N ASP A 85 138.33 110.50 -12.21
CA ASP A 85 138.24 111.55 -13.26
C ASP A 85 139.33 112.62 -13.10
N ALA A 86 139.80 112.90 -11.87
CA ALA A 86 140.94 113.80 -11.66
C ALA A 86 142.26 113.16 -12.13
N GLN A 87 142.45 111.85 -11.89
CA GLN A 87 143.62 111.10 -12.37
C GLN A 87 143.56 110.85 -13.89
N TRP A 88 142.39 110.55 -14.45
CA TRP A 88 142.19 110.45 -15.90
C TRP A 88 142.45 111.77 -16.60
N ARG A 89 142.11 112.93 -16.00
CA ARG A 89 142.43 114.26 -16.57
C ARG A 89 143.91 114.60 -16.49
N ASP A 90 144.62 114.18 -15.44
CA ASP A 90 146.07 114.39 -15.33
C ASP A 90 146.85 113.50 -16.31
N ASP A 91 146.39 112.27 -16.53
CA ASP A 91 147.02 111.34 -17.49
C ASP A 91 146.64 111.63 -18.95
N VAL A 92 145.42 112.10 -19.24
CA VAL A 92 145.06 112.58 -20.59
C VAL A 92 145.83 113.86 -20.97
N SER A 93 146.30 114.66 -20.01
CA SER A 93 147.18 115.81 -20.30
C SER A 93 148.61 115.41 -20.72
N LYS A 94 149.01 114.17 -20.44
CA LYS A 94 150.34 113.60 -20.77
C LYS A 94 150.30 112.62 -21.94
N MET A 95 149.13 112.12 -22.31
CA MET A 95 148.97 111.15 -23.40
C MET A 95 148.63 111.82 -24.73
N SER A 96 149.28 111.35 -25.80
CA SER A 96 148.92 111.75 -27.16
C SER A 96 147.59 111.09 -27.56
N ALA A 97 146.80 111.74 -28.41
CA ALA A 97 145.41 111.38 -28.72
C ALA A 97 145.16 109.93 -29.22
N SER A 98 146.19 109.13 -29.55
CA SER A 98 146.03 107.72 -29.93
C SER A 98 145.98 106.74 -28.75
N GLU A 99 146.52 107.07 -27.57
CA GLU A 99 146.57 106.15 -26.42
C GLU A 99 145.24 106.12 -25.64
N ALA A 100 144.56 107.25 -25.51
CA ALA A 100 143.27 107.34 -24.81
C ALA A 100 142.13 106.56 -25.51
N PHE A 101 142.20 106.39 -26.84
CA PHE A 101 141.18 105.63 -27.58
C PHE A 101 141.35 104.11 -27.43
N GLY A 102 142.59 103.62 -27.29
CA GLY A 102 142.89 102.19 -27.11
C GLY A 102 142.42 101.65 -25.76
N ALA A 103 142.63 102.41 -24.68
CA ALA A 103 142.22 102.00 -23.33
C ALA A 103 140.70 101.94 -23.17
N HIS A 104 139.95 102.88 -23.77
CA HIS A 104 138.49 102.89 -23.67
C HIS A 104 137.83 101.73 -24.43
N LEU A 105 138.39 101.33 -25.57
CA LEU A 105 137.87 100.21 -26.36
C LEU A 105 138.08 98.86 -25.66
N ASN A 106 139.19 98.73 -24.92
CA ASN A 106 139.52 97.47 -24.25
C ASN A 106 138.63 97.22 -23.02
N SER A 107 138.34 98.23 -22.21
CA SER A 107 137.46 98.13 -21.03
C SER A 107 136.03 97.68 -21.38
N LYS A 108 135.50 98.13 -22.51
CA LYS A 108 134.14 97.75 -22.97
C LYS A 108 134.05 96.31 -23.43
N LEU A 109 135.08 95.79 -24.09
CA LEU A 109 135.08 94.41 -24.59
C LEU A 109 135.12 93.38 -23.44
N THR A 110 135.85 93.65 -22.37
CA THR A 110 135.92 92.75 -21.20
C THR A 110 134.60 92.67 -20.44
N THR A 111 133.89 93.80 -20.28
CA THR A 111 132.59 93.82 -19.59
C THR A 111 131.53 93.06 -20.39
N ASP A 112 131.50 93.22 -21.71
CA ASP A 112 130.56 92.50 -22.58
C ASP A 112 130.79 90.97 -22.56
N ILE A 113 132.05 90.51 -22.50
CA ILE A 113 132.37 89.06 -22.43
C ILE A 113 131.92 88.44 -21.10
N VAL A 114 132.10 89.14 -19.97
CA VAL A 114 131.67 88.63 -18.65
C VAL A 114 130.14 88.53 -18.56
N ALA A 115 129.42 89.54 -19.07
CA ALA A 115 127.96 89.53 -19.08
C ALA A 115 127.38 88.37 -19.92
N LEU A 116 127.98 88.07 -21.08
CA LEU A 116 127.55 86.95 -21.93
C LEU A 116 127.81 85.58 -21.27
N ARG A 117 128.91 85.43 -20.52
CA ARG A 117 129.20 84.16 -19.81
C ARG A 117 128.20 83.90 -18.69
N ALA A 118 127.76 84.93 -17.97
CA ALA A 118 126.71 84.79 -16.95
C ALA A 118 125.37 84.37 -17.58
N GLN A 119 124.98 85.00 -18.68
CA GLN A 119 123.73 84.67 -19.38
C GLN A 119 123.70 83.20 -19.87
N LEU A 120 124.84 82.66 -20.29
CA LEU A 120 124.95 81.27 -20.76
C LEU A 120 124.84 80.25 -19.61
N ALA A 121 125.26 80.61 -18.40
CA ALA A 121 125.09 79.76 -17.21
C ALA A 121 123.61 79.69 -16.78
N ASP A 122 122.91 80.83 -16.78
CA ASP A 122 121.49 80.90 -16.46
C ASP A 122 120.62 80.12 -17.47
N GLU A 123 120.94 80.23 -18.76
CA GLU A 123 120.24 79.47 -19.82
C GLU A 123 120.43 77.95 -19.67
N ARG A 124 121.60 77.47 -19.21
CA ARG A 124 121.82 76.02 -18.93
C ARG A 124 121.01 75.52 -17.76
N GLN A 125 120.97 76.28 -16.67
CA GLN A 125 120.21 75.90 -15.48
C GLN A 125 118.70 75.84 -15.78
N ALA A 126 118.19 76.73 -16.64
CA ALA A 126 116.80 76.71 -17.07
C ALA A 126 116.44 75.45 -17.89
N VAL A 127 117.33 74.98 -18.78
CA VAL A 127 117.13 73.74 -19.54
C VAL A 127 117.06 72.52 -18.61
N GLU A 128 118.01 72.37 -17.69
CA GLU A 128 118.04 71.24 -16.75
C GLU A 128 116.78 71.17 -15.88
N LYS A 129 116.26 72.33 -15.44
CA LYS A 129 115.01 72.40 -14.68
C LYS A 129 113.82 71.86 -15.48
N THR A 130 113.67 72.24 -16.74
CA THR A 130 112.57 71.73 -17.58
C THR A 130 112.72 70.25 -17.97
N GLU A 131 113.94 69.73 -18.04
CA GLU A 131 114.17 68.30 -18.22
C GLU A 131 113.71 67.50 -16.99
N ALA A 132 113.98 67.99 -15.78
CA ALA A 132 113.51 67.37 -14.54
C ALA A 132 111.97 67.31 -14.48
N GLU A 133 111.28 68.42 -14.80
CA GLU A 133 109.82 68.50 -14.82
C GLU A 133 109.19 67.49 -15.80
N LEU A 134 109.79 67.25 -16.97
CA LEU A 134 109.34 66.21 -17.91
C LEU A 134 109.43 64.79 -17.32
N THR A 135 110.53 64.47 -16.63
CA THR A 135 110.70 63.13 -16.03
C THR A 135 109.75 62.89 -14.86
N GLU A 136 109.39 63.94 -14.12
CA GLU A 136 108.40 63.86 -13.04
C GLU A 136 106.99 63.62 -13.59
N LEU A 137 106.64 64.29 -14.69
CA LEU A 137 105.36 64.13 -15.36
C LEU A 137 105.17 62.71 -15.91
N ASP A 138 106.22 62.11 -16.49
CA ASP A 138 106.19 60.73 -16.96
C ASP A 138 106.05 59.71 -15.82
N ARG A 139 106.67 59.94 -14.66
CA ARG A 139 106.47 59.10 -13.46
C ARG A 139 105.04 59.17 -12.93
N ASN A 140 104.47 60.37 -12.87
CA ASN A 140 103.09 60.57 -12.40
C ASN A 140 102.07 59.88 -13.32
N LEU A 141 102.31 59.87 -14.63
CA LEU A 141 101.45 59.19 -15.61
C LEU A 141 101.50 57.66 -15.42
N ALA A 142 102.69 57.09 -15.21
CA ALA A 142 102.85 55.65 -14.95
C ALA A 142 102.13 55.21 -13.66
N ALA A 143 102.31 55.95 -12.56
CA ALA A 143 101.67 55.63 -11.28
C ALA A 143 100.13 55.65 -11.35
N LYS A 144 99.56 56.61 -12.09
CA LYS A 144 98.08 56.71 -12.24
C LYS A 144 97.50 55.59 -13.10
N ARG A 145 98.23 55.11 -14.11
CA ARG A 145 97.81 53.95 -14.92
C ARG A 145 97.75 52.68 -14.10
N GLU A 146 98.75 52.44 -13.25
CA GLU A 146 98.76 51.28 -12.35
C GLU A 146 97.62 51.34 -11.32
N SER A 147 97.38 52.50 -10.69
CA SER A 147 96.29 52.61 -9.70
C SER A 147 94.91 52.37 -10.33
N SER A 148 94.72 52.84 -11.56
CA SER A 148 93.40 52.80 -12.21
C SER A 148 93.11 51.43 -12.84
N THR A 149 94.14 50.74 -13.33
CA THR A 149 93.99 49.34 -13.80
C THR A 149 93.66 48.39 -12.64
N ALA A 150 94.26 48.60 -11.46
CA ALA A 150 93.89 47.86 -10.25
C ALA A 150 92.42 48.08 -9.86
N LEU A 151 91.96 49.33 -9.81
CA LEU A 151 90.57 49.66 -9.47
C LEU A 151 89.55 49.05 -10.45
N LEU A 152 89.82 49.10 -11.75
CA LEU A 152 88.95 48.51 -12.77
C LEU A 152 88.85 46.99 -12.63
N SER A 153 89.95 46.30 -12.31
CA SER A 153 89.95 44.85 -12.11
C SER A 153 89.12 44.43 -10.88
N GLN A 154 89.20 45.19 -9.80
CA GLN A 154 88.40 44.96 -8.58
C GLN A 154 86.91 45.10 -8.87
N LEU A 155 86.49 46.22 -9.48
CA LEU A 155 85.07 46.48 -9.79
C LEU A 155 84.48 45.45 -10.76
N GLN A 156 85.27 44.95 -11.72
CA GLN A 156 84.83 43.88 -12.62
C GLN A 156 84.62 42.54 -11.90
N SER A 157 85.42 42.22 -10.87
CA SER A 157 85.21 41.00 -10.07
C SER A 157 83.94 41.07 -9.23
N GLU A 158 83.64 42.25 -8.66
CA GLU A 158 82.43 42.49 -7.87
C GLU A 158 81.16 42.38 -8.73
N LEU A 159 81.20 42.89 -9.96
CA LEU A 159 80.11 42.81 -10.93
C LEU A 159 79.77 41.35 -11.27
N LYS A 160 80.79 40.50 -11.51
CA LYS A 160 80.58 39.06 -11.74
C LYS A 160 79.96 38.38 -10.52
N GLY A 161 80.46 38.66 -9.31
CA GLY A 161 79.91 38.11 -8.07
C GLY A 161 78.45 38.48 -7.84
N LEU A 162 78.09 39.74 -8.08
CA LEU A 162 76.71 40.23 -7.95
C LEU A 162 75.76 39.64 -9.01
N SER A 163 76.25 39.37 -10.22
CA SER A 163 75.44 38.75 -11.28
C SER A 163 75.02 37.31 -10.96
N VAL A 164 75.91 36.52 -10.36
CA VAL A 164 75.63 35.14 -9.92
C VAL A 164 74.65 35.14 -8.75
N ALA A 165 74.83 36.05 -7.79
CA ALA A 165 73.90 36.19 -6.66
C ALA A 165 72.48 36.57 -7.13
N ALA A 166 72.35 37.46 -8.13
CA ALA A 166 71.07 37.83 -8.70
C ALA A 166 70.35 36.64 -9.38
N ALA A 167 71.08 35.75 -10.05
CA ALA A 167 70.51 34.56 -10.67
C ALA A 167 69.95 33.56 -9.62
N LEU A 168 70.70 33.31 -8.54
CA LEU A 168 70.26 32.42 -7.45
C LEU A 168 69.00 32.95 -6.74
N VAL A 169 68.93 34.25 -6.50
CA VAL A 169 67.72 34.89 -5.92
C VAL A 169 66.50 34.71 -6.85
N GLY A 170 66.71 34.77 -8.17
CA GLY A 170 65.66 34.48 -9.16
C GLY A 170 65.15 33.03 -9.12
N GLU A 171 66.03 32.04 -8.93
CA GLU A 171 65.64 30.64 -8.77
C GLU A 171 64.82 30.40 -7.50
N PHE A 172 65.25 30.97 -6.37
CA PHE A 172 64.50 30.93 -5.10
C PHE A 172 63.12 31.60 -5.20
N GLN A 173 63.00 32.67 -5.99
CA GLN A 173 61.72 33.30 -6.28
C GLN A 173 60.76 32.35 -7.02
N GLY A 174 61.28 31.61 -8.00
CA GLY A 174 60.50 30.60 -8.72
C GLY A 174 60.00 29.47 -7.83
N GLN A 175 60.86 28.96 -6.94
CA GLN A 175 60.52 27.89 -6.00
C GLN A 175 59.50 28.33 -4.94
N SER A 176 59.67 29.52 -4.36
CA SER A 176 58.73 30.08 -3.38
C SER A 176 57.34 30.34 -3.98
N ALA A 177 57.28 30.83 -5.23
CA ALA A 177 56.02 31.03 -5.95
C ALA A 177 55.32 29.71 -6.35
N ALA A 178 56.06 28.61 -6.54
CA ALA A 178 55.50 27.28 -6.76
C ALA A 178 54.90 26.73 -5.45
N LEU A 179 55.66 26.77 -4.35
CA LEU A 179 55.19 26.32 -3.04
C LEU A 179 53.94 27.09 -2.56
N ALA A 180 53.88 28.40 -2.78
CA ALA A 180 52.71 29.21 -2.45
C ALA A 180 51.45 28.76 -3.22
N ARG A 181 51.59 28.34 -4.49
CA ARG A 181 50.48 27.80 -5.29
C ARG A 181 50.03 26.43 -4.78
N ASP A 182 50.96 25.56 -4.43
CA ASP A 182 50.65 24.21 -3.93
C ASP A 182 49.95 24.27 -2.56
N VAL A 183 50.44 25.11 -1.65
CA VAL A 183 49.80 25.35 -0.34
C VAL A 183 48.40 25.92 -0.52
N LYS A 184 48.22 26.89 -1.42
CA LYS A 184 46.91 27.45 -1.75
C LYS A 184 45.96 26.36 -2.29
N GLY A 185 46.40 25.56 -3.26
CA GLY A 185 45.62 24.46 -3.82
C GLY A 185 45.22 23.41 -2.77
N ALA A 186 46.13 23.04 -1.87
CA ALA A 186 45.84 22.10 -0.78
C ALA A 186 44.83 22.68 0.23
N THR A 187 44.91 23.98 0.55
CA THR A 187 43.92 24.63 1.42
C THR A 187 42.55 24.72 0.78
N GLU A 188 42.48 25.04 -0.52
CA GLU A 188 41.22 25.09 -1.27
C GLU A 188 40.56 23.70 -1.36
N LEU A 189 41.35 22.64 -1.61
CA LEU A 189 40.86 21.26 -1.59
C LEU A 189 40.34 20.85 -0.21
N SER A 190 41.05 21.17 0.88
CA SER A 190 40.57 20.87 2.24
C SER A 190 39.31 21.65 2.61
N GLU A 191 39.18 22.91 2.17
CA GLU A 191 37.94 23.68 2.34
C GLU A 191 36.80 23.10 1.51
N GLN A 192 37.07 22.65 0.29
CA GLN A 192 36.10 22.00 -0.57
C GLN A 192 35.61 20.68 0.03
N GLU A 193 36.52 19.82 0.51
CA GLU A 193 36.19 18.58 1.23
C GLU A 193 35.33 18.85 2.47
N LYS A 194 35.60 19.93 3.22
CA LYS A 194 34.76 20.34 4.36
C LYS A 194 33.37 20.81 3.94
N ARG A 195 33.26 21.55 2.84
CA ARG A 195 31.95 21.97 2.28
C ARG A 195 31.17 20.76 1.78
N ASP A 196 31.82 19.85 1.06
CA ASP A 196 31.20 18.63 0.53
C ASP A 196 30.78 17.70 1.67
N ALA A 197 31.62 17.51 2.70
CA ALA A 197 31.25 16.77 3.91
C ALA A 197 30.08 17.42 4.66
N GLY A 198 30.06 18.75 4.78
CA GLY A 198 28.95 19.51 5.36
C GLY A 198 27.65 19.34 4.56
N SER A 199 27.72 19.37 3.23
CA SER A 199 26.57 19.16 2.34
C SER A 199 26.06 17.72 2.34
N ILE A 200 26.95 16.72 2.43
CA ILE A 200 26.57 15.31 2.55
C ILE A 200 25.91 15.08 3.91
N LYS A 201 26.47 15.64 4.98
CA LYS A 201 25.92 15.57 6.33
C LYS A 201 24.51 16.16 6.38
N SER A 202 24.30 17.39 5.87
CA SER A 202 22.98 18.03 5.87
C SER A 202 21.95 17.25 5.05
N ARG A 203 22.36 16.66 3.92
CA ARG A 203 21.50 15.79 3.12
C ARG A 203 21.11 14.52 3.87
N ILE A 204 22.05 13.85 4.53
CA ILE A 204 21.76 12.65 5.34
C ILE A 204 20.84 13.01 6.52
N GLU A 205 21.06 14.14 7.18
CA GLU A 205 20.18 14.64 8.26
C GLU A 205 18.76 14.92 7.76
N GLN A 206 18.61 15.53 6.57
CA GLN A 206 17.31 15.72 5.94
C GLN A 206 16.65 14.38 5.58
N GLU A 207 17.39 13.44 4.98
CA GLU A 207 16.87 12.10 4.65
C GLU A 207 16.45 11.33 5.92
N ILE A 208 17.17 11.47 7.04
CA ILE A 208 16.77 10.93 8.35
C ILE A 208 15.45 11.55 8.82
N ALA A 209 15.29 12.87 8.74
CA ALA A 209 14.06 13.55 9.14
C ALA A 209 12.86 13.12 8.30
N GLU A 210 13.03 12.99 6.98
CA GLU A 210 12.01 12.48 6.08
C GLU A 210 11.66 11.01 6.39
N ALA A 211 12.65 10.15 6.63
CA ALA A 211 12.44 8.75 7.01
C ALA A 211 11.73 8.62 8.37
N GLN A 212 12.07 9.46 9.35
CA GLN A 212 11.38 9.53 10.64
C GLN A 212 9.91 9.95 10.49
N SER A 213 9.61 10.90 9.60
CA SER A 213 8.22 11.28 9.27
C SER A 213 7.43 10.13 8.63
N ARG A 214 8.05 9.36 7.72
CA ARG A 214 7.45 8.16 7.12
C ARG A 214 7.22 7.06 8.17
N LEU A 215 8.18 6.84 9.07
CA LEU A 215 8.05 5.90 10.18
C LEU A 215 6.87 6.27 11.09
N ALA A 216 6.76 7.54 11.49
CA ALA A 216 5.63 8.01 12.31
C ALA A 216 4.28 7.81 11.62
N THR A 217 4.22 7.99 10.30
CA THR A 217 3.02 7.76 9.50
C THR A 217 2.63 6.28 9.47
N ALA A 218 3.60 5.37 9.28
CA ALA A 218 3.38 3.93 9.32
C ALA A 218 2.96 3.44 10.73
N GLU A 219 3.57 3.99 11.80
CA GLU A 219 3.18 3.68 13.19
C GLU A 219 1.75 4.11 13.49
N LYS A 220 1.35 5.31 13.04
CA LYS A 220 -0.03 5.78 13.16
C LYS A 220 -0.99 4.89 12.37
N GLY A 221 -0.66 4.57 11.12
CA GLY A 221 -1.47 3.68 10.27
C GLY A 221 -1.68 2.30 10.90
N LYS A 222 -0.60 1.70 11.43
CA LYS A 222 -0.67 0.44 12.19
C LYS A 222 -1.61 0.54 13.40
N LEU A 223 -1.46 1.56 14.24
CA LEU A 223 -2.31 1.74 15.43
C LEU A 223 -3.79 1.93 15.05
N GLU A 224 -4.07 2.64 13.96
CA GLU A 224 -5.44 2.78 13.44
C GLU A 224 -6.02 1.44 12.96
N LEU A 225 -5.23 0.62 12.25
CA LEU A 225 -5.63 -0.71 11.83
C LEU A 225 -5.83 -1.66 13.02
N GLU A 226 -4.97 -1.62 14.04
CA GLU A 226 -5.11 -2.39 15.28
C GLU A 226 -6.40 -2.02 16.03
N ARG A 227 -6.70 -0.71 16.14
CA ARG A 227 -7.96 -0.25 16.71
C ARG A 227 -9.17 -0.72 15.90
N ARG A 228 -9.11 -0.63 14.57
CA ARG A 228 -10.17 -1.14 13.69
C ARG A 228 -10.34 -2.64 13.84
N ALA A 229 -9.26 -3.41 13.97
CA ALA A 229 -9.32 -4.86 14.18
C ALA A 229 -9.98 -5.19 15.53
N LEU A 230 -9.64 -4.49 16.61
CA LEU A 230 -10.28 -4.67 17.91
C LEU A 230 -11.78 -4.37 17.86
N LEU A 231 -12.17 -3.23 17.29
CA LEU A 231 -13.58 -2.87 17.11
C LEU A 231 -14.32 -3.92 16.27
N MET A 232 -13.73 -4.37 15.16
CA MET A 232 -14.31 -5.43 14.34
C MET A 232 -14.41 -6.77 15.06
N GLU A 233 -13.50 -7.11 15.98
CA GLU A 233 -13.58 -8.32 16.81
C GLU A 233 -14.74 -8.21 17.82
N GLU A 234 -14.93 -7.04 18.43
CA GLU A 234 -16.04 -6.78 19.35
C GLU A 234 -17.39 -6.80 18.63
N GLU A 235 -17.50 -6.12 17.48
CA GLU A 235 -18.71 -6.13 16.63
C GLU A 235 -19.01 -7.53 16.11
N ALA A 236 -17.99 -8.28 15.67
CA ALA A 236 -18.15 -9.66 15.24
C ALA A 236 -18.69 -10.54 16.38
N LYS A 237 -18.07 -10.49 17.57
CA LYS A 237 -18.53 -11.23 18.75
C LYS A 237 -19.95 -10.86 19.15
N ALA A 238 -20.30 -9.57 19.13
CA ALA A 238 -21.64 -9.12 19.47
C ALA A 238 -22.68 -9.60 18.46
N SER A 239 -22.38 -9.50 17.16
CA SER A 239 -23.28 -9.97 16.08
C SER A 239 -23.44 -11.49 16.07
N GLU A 240 -22.36 -12.25 16.31
CA GLU A 240 -22.38 -13.70 16.43
C GLU A 240 -23.15 -14.15 17.67
N ALA A 241 -22.95 -13.51 18.83
CA ALA A 241 -23.71 -13.79 20.04
C ALA A 241 -25.21 -13.51 19.88
N ALA A 242 -25.58 -12.44 19.19
CA ALA A 242 -26.98 -12.13 18.87
C ALA A 242 -27.60 -13.20 17.96
N ALA A 243 -26.90 -13.59 16.89
CA ALA A 243 -27.34 -14.64 15.98
C ALA A 243 -27.39 -16.03 16.64
N GLU A 244 -26.47 -16.32 17.58
CA GLU A 244 -26.49 -17.54 18.41
C GLU A 244 -27.70 -17.56 19.36
N ALA A 245 -28.04 -16.42 19.97
CA ALA A 245 -29.23 -16.30 20.81
C ALA A 245 -30.52 -16.53 20.00
N GLU A 246 -30.65 -15.89 18.82
CA GLU A 246 -31.77 -16.15 17.91
C GLU A 246 -31.84 -17.62 17.48
N LEU A 247 -30.70 -18.24 17.17
CA LEU A 247 -30.63 -19.65 16.84
C LEU A 247 -31.09 -20.53 18.01
N GLN A 248 -30.72 -20.18 19.24
CA GLN A 248 -31.16 -20.90 20.43
C GLN A 248 -32.68 -20.78 20.62
N GLU A 249 -33.27 -19.60 20.44
CA GLU A 249 -34.73 -19.43 20.47
C GLU A 249 -35.42 -20.28 19.39
N LYS A 250 -34.88 -20.32 18.17
CA LYS A 250 -35.41 -21.19 17.10
C LYS A 250 -35.24 -22.69 17.42
N ARG A 251 -34.17 -23.08 18.10
CA ARG A 251 -33.97 -24.47 18.58
C ARG A 251 -35.03 -24.85 19.59
N ASP A 252 -35.24 -24.00 20.60
CA ASP A 252 -36.21 -24.25 21.66
C ASP A 252 -37.64 -24.28 21.10
N HIS A 253 -37.97 -23.36 20.19
CA HIS A 253 -39.25 -23.35 19.48
C HIS A 253 -39.46 -24.61 18.61
N ALA A 254 -38.42 -25.08 17.89
CA ALA A 254 -38.50 -26.31 17.11
C ALA A 254 -38.68 -27.56 17.99
N ILE A 255 -38.09 -27.59 19.19
CA ILE A 255 -38.30 -28.68 20.16
C ILE A 255 -39.73 -28.63 20.70
N ALA A 256 -40.21 -27.44 21.12
CA ALA A 256 -41.55 -27.26 21.66
C ALA A 256 -42.64 -27.67 20.66
N THR A 257 -42.56 -27.16 19.42
CA THR A 257 -43.52 -27.51 18.35
C THR A 257 -43.47 -28.98 17.96
N ARG A 258 -42.27 -29.61 17.96
CA ARG A 258 -42.14 -31.06 17.74
C ARG A 258 -42.79 -31.89 18.86
N LEU A 259 -42.63 -31.48 20.12
CA LEU A 259 -43.31 -32.13 21.24
C LEU A 259 -44.82 -31.95 21.15
N GLN A 260 -45.29 -30.75 20.78
CA GLN A 260 -46.70 -30.49 20.55
C GLN A 260 -47.28 -31.38 19.44
N ALA A 261 -46.61 -31.48 18.28
CA ALA A 261 -47.01 -32.38 17.21
C ALA A 261 -47.00 -33.87 17.62
N ALA A 262 -46.12 -34.28 18.54
CA ALA A 262 -46.13 -35.63 19.09
C ALA A 262 -47.34 -35.86 20.01
N MET A 263 -47.70 -34.88 20.85
CA MET A 263 -48.91 -34.93 21.68
C MET A 263 -50.18 -34.93 20.81
N GLY A 264 -50.24 -34.11 19.75
CA GLY A 264 -51.33 -34.11 18.77
C GLY A 264 -51.52 -35.48 18.11
N ARG A 265 -50.41 -36.12 17.70
CA ARG A 265 -50.43 -37.50 17.18
C ARG A 265 -50.91 -38.53 18.20
N GLN A 266 -50.48 -38.42 19.46
CA GLN A 266 -50.97 -39.32 20.51
C GLN A 266 -52.47 -39.14 20.75
N ARG A 267 -52.96 -37.90 20.82
CA ARG A 267 -54.40 -37.62 20.95
C ARG A 267 -55.19 -38.20 19.78
N LEU A 268 -54.71 -38.02 18.55
CA LEU A 268 -55.31 -38.61 17.35
C LEU A 268 -55.42 -40.13 17.48
N GLN A 269 -54.35 -40.81 17.92
CA GLN A 269 -54.36 -42.26 18.11
C GLN A 269 -55.37 -42.70 19.18
N MET A 270 -55.50 -41.96 20.29
CA MET A 270 -56.49 -42.29 21.33
C MET A 270 -57.92 -42.16 20.80
N VAL A 271 -58.26 -41.06 20.13
CA VAL A 271 -59.60 -40.85 19.56
C VAL A 271 -59.89 -41.87 18.45
N ALA A 272 -58.90 -42.23 17.63
CA ALA A 272 -59.04 -43.27 16.62
C ALA A 272 -59.31 -44.66 17.26
N ALA A 273 -58.66 -44.98 18.37
CA ALA A 273 -58.89 -46.22 19.10
C ALA A 273 -60.30 -46.25 19.75
N GLU A 274 -60.78 -45.13 20.28
CA GLU A 274 -62.15 -45.01 20.80
C GLU A 274 -63.18 -45.16 19.68
N HIS A 275 -62.95 -44.52 18.54
CA HIS A 275 -63.79 -44.68 17.35
C HIS A 275 -63.87 -46.15 16.90
N ALA A 276 -62.74 -46.86 16.84
CA ALA A 276 -62.69 -48.28 16.48
C ALA A 276 -63.52 -49.15 17.45
N LYS A 277 -63.38 -48.92 18.76
CA LYS A 277 -64.17 -49.63 19.79
C LYS A 277 -65.67 -49.38 19.65
N LEU A 278 -66.07 -48.15 19.32
CA LEU A 278 -67.47 -47.80 19.09
C LEU A 278 -68.02 -48.44 17.81
N LEU A 279 -67.22 -48.58 16.75
CA LEU A 279 -67.63 -49.30 15.53
C LEU A 279 -67.82 -50.80 15.77
N GLU A 280 -66.89 -51.44 16.49
CA GLU A 280 -67.01 -52.87 16.82
C GLU A 280 -68.29 -53.15 17.60
N SER A 281 -68.59 -52.31 18.59
CA SER A 281 -69.81 -52.46 19.36
C SER A 281 -71.07 -52.05 18.59
N ASP A 282 -70.98 -51.23 17.52
CA ASP A 282 -72.12 -50.87 16.66
C ASP A 282 -72.57 -52.05 15.78
N ALA A 283 -71.62 -52.87 15.33
CA ALA A 283 -71.93 -54.09 14.60
C ALA A 283 -72.77 -55.08 15.44
N LEU A 284 -72.42 -55.24 16.72
CA LEU A 284 -73.15 -56.12 17.66
C LEU A 284 -74.58 -55.63 17.90
N VAL A 285 -74.73 -54.32 17.96
CA VAL A 285 -76.00 -53.64 18.15
C VAL A 285 -76.93 -53.84 16.97
N ARG A 286 -76.44 -53.65 15.74
CA ARG A 286 -77.23 -53.88 14.52
C ARG A 286 -77.68 -55.34 14.43
N LEU A 287 -76.83 -56.27 14.84
CA LEU A 287 -77.19 -57.68 14.94
C LEU A 287 -78.33 -57.91 15.94
N HIS A 288 -78.28 -57.28 17.12
CA HIS A 288 -79.35 -57.37 18.11
C HIS A 288 -80.67 -56.80 17.59
N VAL A 289 -80.67 -55.61 16.99
CA VAL A 289 -81.87 -55.00 16.39
C VAL A 289 -82.46 -55.91 15.30
N ALA A 290 -81.61 -56.50 14.45
CA ALA A 290 -82.07 -57.45 13.43
C ALA A 290 -82.63 -58.76 14.01
N LYS A 291 -82.17 -59.20 15.19
CA LYS A 291 -82.75 -60.35 15.91
C LYS A 291 -84.08 -59.98 16.55
N GLN A 292 -84.20 -58.80 17.18
CA GLN A 292 -85.46 -58.30 17.73
C GLN A 292 -86.54 -58.16 16.65
N ALA A 293 -86.20 -57.58 15.49
CA ALA A 293 -87.13 -57.45 14.37
C ALA A 293 -87.62 -58.82 13.84
N ARG A 294 -86.77 -59.85 13.89
CA ARG A 294 -87.18 -61.23 13.56
C ARG A 294 -88.16 -61.80 14.58
N VAL A 295 -87.86 -61.65 15.88
CA VAL A 295 -88.76 -62.04 16.99
C VAL A 295 -90.12 -61.36 16.86
N GLU A 296 -90.16 -60.05 16.58
CA GLU A 296 -91.41 -59.33 16.39
C GLU A 296 -92.20 -59.86 15.19
N GLY A 297 -91.52 -60.14 14.07
CA GLY A 297 -92.13 -60.75 12.89
C GLY A 297 -92.68 -62.15 13.15
N THR A 298 -91.97 -63.00 13.89
CA THR A 298 -92.43 -64.36 14.21
C THR A 298 -93.51 -64.36 15.28
N ARG A 299 -93.47 -63.43 16.24
CA ARG A 299 -94.55 -63.20 17.20
C ARG A 299 -95.84 -62.79 16.52
N ALA A 300 -95.77 -61.91 15.52
CA ALA A 300 -96.94 -61.54 14.72
C ALA A 300 -97.53 -62.74 13.96
N GLN A 301 -96.68 -63.61 13.38
CA GLN A 301 -97.13 -64.85 12.73
C GLN A 301 -97.79 -65.83 13.71
N VAL A 302 -97.22 -66.03 14.90
CA VAL A 302 -97.79 -66.90 15.95
C VAL A 302 -99.18 -66.39 16.36
N GLU A 303 -99.34 -65.08 16.53
CA GLU A 303 -100.62 -64.49 16.91
C GLU A 303 -101.66 -64.58 15.79
N GLU A 304 -101.26 -64.41 14.53
CA GLU A 304 -102.14 -64.62 13.36
C GLU A 304 -102.67 -66.06 13.30
N VAL A 305 -101.77 -67.05 13.43
CA VAL A 305 -102.15 -68.48 13.41
C VAL A 305 -103.04 -68.81 14.61
N ARG A 306 -102.78 -68.22 15.79
CA ARG A 306 -103.64 -68.37 16.97
C ARG A 306 -105.06 -67.90 16.72
N GLN A 307 -105.21 -66.74 16.07
CA GLN A 307 -106.53 -66.22 15.71
C GLN A 307 -107.24 -67.14 14.71
N GLN A 308 -106.53 -67.61 13.68
CA GLN A 308 -107.05 -68.58 12.71
C GLN A 308 -107.51 -69.89 13.36
N LEU A 309 -106.72 -70.44 14.29
CA LEU A 309 -107.10 -71.63 15.07
C LEU A 309 -108.38 -71.41 15.88
N SER A 310 -108.50 -70.26 16.54
CA SER A 310 -109.70 -69.92 17.30
C SER A 310 -110.95 -69.78 16.42
N ALA A 311 -110.78 -69.34 15.16
CA ALA A 311 -111.85 -69.24 14.19
C ALA A 311 -112.29 -70.62 13.72
N ASP A 312 -111.35 -71.51 13.38
CA ASP A 312 -111.64 -72.89 12.98
C ASP A 312 -112.32 -73.67 14.10
N GLU A 313 -111.88 -73.51 15.36
CA GLU A 313 -112.51 -74.16 16.52
C GLU A 313 -113.98 -73.73 16.68
N LYS A 314 -114.30 -72.46 16.43
CA LYS A 314 -115.69 -71.97 16.41
C LYS A 314 -116.49 -72.56 15.26
N VAL A 315 -115.89 -72.68 14.07
CA VAL A 315 -116.55 -73.30 12.90
C VAL A 315 -116.85 -74.76 13.19
N ILE A 316 -115.88 -75.54 13.70
CA ILE A 316 -116.08 -76.94 14.10
C ILE A 316 -117.20 -77.05 15.11
N ALA A 317 -117.19 -76.23 16.17
CA ALA A 317 -118.26 -76.23 17.18
C ALA A 317 -119.64 -75.95 16.58
N SER A 318 -119.75 -74.96 15.68
CA SER A 318 -121.01 -74.64 15.00
C SER A 318 -121.49 -75.74 14.06
N LEU A 319 -120.58 -76.45 13.39
CA LEU A 319 -120.92 -77.59 12.54
C LEU A 319 -121.39 -78.78 13.38
N THR A 320 -120.73 -79.06 14.52
CA THR A 320 -121.18 -80.12 15.44
C THR A 320 -122.54 -79.82 16.07
N GLU A 321 -122.83 -78.55 16.38
CA GLU A 321 -124.15 -78.14 16.87
C GLU A 321 -125.22 -78.35 15.80
N ARG A 322 -124.94 -77.99 14.55
CA ARG A 322 -125.86 -78.23 13.42
C ARG A 322 -126.08 -79.72 13.12
N GLU A 323 -125.05 -80.55 13.22
CA GLU A 323 -125.17 -82.01 13.12
C GLU A 323 -126.14 -82.53 14.19
N ARG A 324 -125.95 -82.13 15.45
CA ARG A 324 -126.84 -82.50 16.55
C ARG A 324 -128.27 -82.00 16.36
N GLU A 325 -128.46 -80.74 15.96
CA GLU A 325 -129.79 -80.21 15.64
C GLU A 325 -130.48 -81.00 14.53
N ASN A 326 -129.72 -81.44 13.53
CA ASN A 326 -130.24 -82.25 12.44
C ASN A 326 -130.61 -83.67 12.92
N GLU A 327 -129.78 -84.33 13.73
CA GLU A 327 -130.12 -85.61 14.37
C GLU A 327 -131.41 -85.50 15.22
N GLU A 328 -131.56 -84.42 15.99
CA GLU A 328 -132.78 -84.17 16.77
C GLU A 328 -134.01 -83.96 15.86
N ARG A 329 -133.87 -83.18 14.76
CA ARG A 329 -134.92 -83.01 13.75
C ARG A 329 -135.28 -84.32 13.05
N GLU A 330 -134.30 -85.18 12.75
CA GLU A 330 -134.53 -86.51 12.19
C GLU A 330 -135.34 -87.36 13.16
N ALA A 331 -134.90 -87.47 14.42
CA ALA A 331 -135.59 -88.24 15.45
C ALA A 331 -137.04 -87.77 15.64
N GLU A 332 -137.29 -86.46 15.64
CA GLU A 332 -138.64 -85.90 15.66
C GLU A 332 -139.45 -86.26 14.41
N SER A 333 -138.86 -86.11 13.22
CA SER A 333 -139.53 -86.42 11.96
C SER A 333 -139.86 -87.92 11.84
N GLU A 334 -138.96 -88.79 12.28
CA GLU A 334 -139.13 -90.23 12.28
C GLU A 334 -140.20 -90.64 13.31
N ALA A 335 -140.24 -90.01 14.49
CA ALA A 335 -141.29 -90.22 15.48
C ALA A 335 -142.68 -89.79 14.95
N ARG A 336 -142.77 -88.62 14.31
CA ARG A 336 -144.01 -88.13 13.67
C ARG A 336 -144.45 -89.05 12.54
N SER A 337 -143.52 -89.49 11.70
CA SER A 337 -143.78 -90.43 10.60
C SER A 337 -144.26 -91.79 11.13
N LYS A 338 -143.62 -92.36 12.16
CA LYS A 338 -144.07 -93.60 12.83
C LYS A 338 -145.47 -93.47 13.43
N GLN A 339 -145.82 -92.31 14.00
CA GLN A 339 -147.16 -92.05 14.50
C GLN A 339 -148.20 -91.99 13.38
N LEU A 340 -147.89 -91.30 12.28
CA LEU A 340 -148.74 -91.23 11.08
C LEU A 340 -148.94 -92.60 10.43
N SER A 341 -147.88 -93.40 10.27
CA SER A 341 -147.99 -94.77 9.76
C SER A 341 -148.90 -95.63 10.64
N ARG A 342 -148.77 -95.57 11.98
CA ARG A 342 -149.69 -96.27 12.90
C ARG A 342 -151.13 -95.80 12.77
N ALA A 343 -151.35 -94.50 12.55
CA ALA A 343 -152.68 -93.95 12.32
C ALA A 343 -153.28 -94.51 11.02
N PHE A 344 -152.53 -94.49 9.92
CA PHE A 344 -152.93 -95.11 8.64
C PHE A 344 -153.23 -96.61 8.81
N GLU A 345 -152.35 -97.39 9.45
CA GLU A 345 -152.57 -98.81 9.73
C GLU A 345 -153.84 -99.06 10.54
N SER A 346 -154.09 -98.24 11.58
CA SER A 346 -155.30 -98.35 12.41
C SER A 346 -156.57 -98.03 11.63
N GLN A 347 -156.54 -96.99 10.79
CA GLN A 347 -157.66 -96.58 9.93
C GLN A 347 -157.91 -97.63 8.85
N LEU A 348 -156.87 -98.14 8.20
CA LEU A 348 -156.95 -99.24 7.24
C LEU A 348 -157.54 -100.49 7.88
N THR A 349 -157.11 -100.84 9.09
CA THR A 349 -157.64 -102.01 9.83
C THR A 349 -159.11 -101.82 10.19
N ALA A 350 -159.49 -100.63 10.68
CA ALA A 350 -160.89 -100.31 10.99
C ALA A 350 -161.77 -100.33 9.74
N MET A 351 -161.30 -99.77 8.62
CA MET A 351 -162.03 -99.77 7.35
C MET A 351 -162.14 -101.18 6.75
N ARG A 352 -161.08 -102.00 6.84
CA ARG A 352 -161.12 -103.41 6.44
C ARG A 352 -162.09 -104.22 7.31
N GLN A 353 -162.14 -103.97 8.61
CA GLN A 353 -163.13 -104.60 9.51
C GLN A 353 -164.55 -104.16 9.17
N LEU A 354 -164.78 -102.88 8.84
CA LEU A 354 -166.08 -102.37 8.41
C LEU A 354 -166.52 -102.99 7.08
N ALA A 355 -165.61 -103.09 6.10
CA ALA A 355 -165.86 -103.78 4.84
C ALA A 355 -166.18 -105.28 5.06
N ALA A 356 -165.42 -105.97 5.91
CA ALA A 356 -165.68 -107.37 6.26
C ALA A 356 -167.03 -107.54 6.98
N GLN A 357 -167.42 -106.61 7.86
CA GLN A 357 -168.74 -106.61 8.49
C GLN A 357 -169.86 -106.40 7.46
N GLN A 358 -169.69 -105.47 6.53
CA GLN A 358 -170.63 -105.21 5.42
C GLN A 358 -170.76 -106.44 4.50
N GLU A 359 -169.65 -107.09 4.12
CA GLU A 359 -169.64 -108.35 3.36
C GLU A 359 -170.34 -109.48 4.12
N SER A 360 -170.04 -109.64 5.41
CA SER A 360 -170.69 -110.66 6.25
C SER A 360 -172.19 -110.41 6.41
N PHE A 361 -172.61 -109.14 6.43
CA PHE A 361 -174.02 -108.76 6.51
C PHE A 361 -174.74 -109.03 5.18
N LEU A 362 -174.12 -108.66 4.05
CA LEU A 362 -174.59 -108.98 2.71
C LEU A 362 -174.78 -110.48 2.51
N HIS A 363 -173.72 -111.27 2.69
CA HIS A 363 -173.73 -112.71 2.40
C HIS A 363 -174.39 -113.56 3.49
N GLY A 364 -174.26 -113.16 4.76
CA GLY A 364 -174.73 -113.97 5.89
C GLY A 364 -176.15 -113.66 6.35
N LYS A 365 -176.67 -112.45 6.11
CA LYS A 365 -178.01 -112.04 6.59
C LYS A 365 -178.94 -111.55 5.48
N LEU A 366 -178.45 -110.72 4.55
CA LEU A 366 -179.27 -110.08 3.51
C LEU A 366 -179.58 -111.01 2.33
N GLN A 367 -178.56 -111.64 1.72
CA GLN A 367 -178.73 -112.61 0.64
C GLN A 367 -179.59 -113.83 1.04
N PRO A 368 -179.38 -114.45 2.22
CA PRO A 368 -180.23 -115.54 2.68
C PRO A 368 -181.67 -115.10 2.94
N ALA A 369 -181.88 -113.86 3.41
CA ALA A 369 -183.22 -113.31 3.59
C ALA A 369 -183.93 -113.04 2.25
N ILE A 370 -183.18 -112.65 1.20
CA ILE A 370 -183.70 -112.52 -0.16
C ILE A 370 -184.09 -113.88 -0.73
N LEU A 371 -183.19 -114.87 -0.63
CA LEU A 371 -183.40 -116.23 -1.12
C LEU A 371 -184.53 -116.99 -0.39
N ASN A 372 -184.74 -116.72 0.90
CA ASN A 372 -185.80 -117.36 1.70
C ASN A 372 -187.17 -116.63 1.65
N SER A 373 -187.29 -115.51 0.92
CA SER A 373 -188.51 -114.67 0.91
C SER A 373 -189.60 -115.11 -0.08
N GLU A 374 -189.49 -116.29 -0.71
CA GLU A 374 -190.40 -116.78 -1.76
C GLU A 374 -191.89 -117.01 -1.35
N ALA A 375 -192.34 -116.64 -0.14
CA ALA A 375 -193.74 -116.88 0.24
C ALA A 375 -194.43 -115.84 1.16
N ALA A 376 -194.01 -114.57 1.21
CA ALA A 376 -194.87 -113.50 1.77
C ALA A 376 -194.56 -112.07 1.27
N SER A 377 -195.45 -111.53 0.43
CA SER A 377 -195.61 -110.12 0.01
C SER A 377 -194.56 -109.46 -0.93
N PRO A 378 -194.97 -108.97 -2.14
CA PRO A 378 -194.08 -108.34 -3.12
C PRO A 378 -193.44 -107.01 -2.67
N HIS A 379 -193.92 -106.39 -1.58
CA HIS A 379 -193.33 -105.18 -1.03
C HIS A 379 -192.04 -105.47 -0.23
N GLY A 380 -191.95 -106.66 0.39
CA GLY A 380 -190.77 -107.08 1.16
C GLY A 380 -189.55 -107.36 0.29
N ALA A 381 -189.75 -108.00 -0.86
CA ALA A 381 -188.69 -108.31 -1.82
C ALA A 381 -188.03 -107.04 -2.42
N GLN A 382 -188.81 -105.99 -2.73
CA GLN A 382 -188.25 -104.72 -3.22
C GLN A 382 -187.44 -103.97 -2.15
N LEU A 383 -187.87 -104.02 -0.89
CA LEU A 383 -187.12 -103.41 0.21
C LEU A 383 -185.80 -104.13 0.48
N LEU A 384 -185.80 -105.46 0.40
CA LEU A 384 -184.58 -106.26 0.54
C LEU A 384 -183.60 -106.04 -0.62
N ALA A 385 -184.08 -105.95 -1.86
CA ALA A 385 -183.23 -105.64 -3.02
C ALA A 385 -182.64 -104.21 -2.96
N LYS A 386 -183.40 -103.22 -2.46
CA LYS A 386 -182.88 -101.86 -2.20
C LYS A 386 -181.86 -101.85 -1.07
N ALA A 387 -182.07 -102.65 -0.02
CA ALA A 387 -181.11 -102.80 1.07
C ALA A 387 -179.82 -103.50 0.61
N GLU A 388 -179.90 -104.52 -0.23
CA GLU A 388 -178.73 -105.15 -0.87
C GLU A 388 -177.95 -104.14 -1.72
N ALA A 389 -178.62 -103.41 -2.62
CA ALA A 389 -177.97 -102.37 -3.43
C ALA A 389 -177.33 -101.26 -2.58
N ALA A 390 -177.96 -100.86 -1.46
CA ALA A 390 -177.40 -99.88 -0.54
C ALA A 390 -176.16 -100.40 0.20
N VAL A 391 -176.16 -101.67 0.65
CA VAL A 391 -175.00 -102.26 1.34
C VAL A 391 -173.88 -102.59 0.35
N VAL A 392 -174.19 -102.99 -0.89
CA VAL A 392 -173.20 -103.13 -1.98
C VAL A 392 -172.57 -101.77 -2.30
N ALA A 393 -173.36 -100.69 -2.42
CA ALA A 393 -172.81 -99.35 -2.62
C ALA A 393 -171.95 -98.86 -1.44
N LEU A 394 -172.34 -99.20 -0.20
CA LEU A 394 -171.54 -98.93 1.00
C LEU A 394 -170.23 -99.72 1.03
N LEU A 395 -170.25 -100.99 0.59
CA LEU A 395 -169.07 -101.83 0.46
C LEU A 395 -168.13 -101.33 -0.64
N ASP A 396 -168.65 -100.98 -1.81
CA ASP A 396 -167.87 -100.36 -2.88
C ASP A 396 -167.24 -99.04 -2.42
N SER A 397 -167.97 -98.26 -1.61
CA SER A 397 -167.47 -97.03 -1.01
C SER A 397 -166.34 -97.31 0.01
N SER A 398 -166.50 -98.31 0.87
CA SER A 398 -165.47 -98.68 1.86
C SER A 398 -164.23 -99.28 1.20
N GLN A 399 -164.38 -100.10 0.16
CA GLN A 399 -163.27 -100.62 -0.66
C GLN A 399 -162.53 -99.50 -1.42
N LYS A 400 -163.25 -98.51 -1.98
CA LYS A 400 -162.62 -97.32 -2.59
C LYS A 400 -161.85 -96.49 -1.56
N GLN A 401 -162.40 -96.32 -0.36
CA GLN A 401 -161.70 -95.63 0.73
C GLN A 401 -160.47 -96.41 1.22
N ILE A 402 -160.53 -97.75 1.29
CA ILE A 402 -159.34 -98.58 1.59
C ILE A 402 -158.26 -98.34 0.55
N ARG A 403 -158.57 -98.41 -0.75
CA ARG A 403 -157.59 -98.14 -1.82
C ARG A 403 -157.03 -96.72 -1.77
N SER A 404 -157.87 -95.73 -1.44
CA SER A 404 -157.42 -94.33 -1.25
C SER A 404 -156.44 -94.21 -0.09
N LEU A 405 -156.75 -94.83 1.06
CA LEU A 405 -155.88 -94.83 2.24
C LEU A 405 -154.60 -95.64 2.01
N GLU A 406 -154.63 -96.73 1.25
CA GLU A 406 -153.44 -97.49 0.85
C GLU A 406 -152.52 -96.64 -0.03
N LEU A 407 -153.07 -95.94 -1.03
CA LEU A 407 -152.31 -95.07 -1.91
C LEU A 407 -151.74 -93.84 -1.15
N GLU A 408 -152.50 -93.26 -0.23
CA GLU A 408 -152.02 -92.19 0.66
C GLU A 408 -150.92 -92.68 1.61
N HIS A 409 -151.03 -93.92 2.11
CA HIS A 409 -150.00 -94.54 2.95
C HIS A 409 -148.71 -94.79 2.16
N GLU A 410 -148.79 -95.39 0.97
CA GLU A 410 -147.66 -95.59 0.07
C GLU A 410 -147.00 -94.26 -0.33
N ALA A 411 -147.80 -93.22 -0.63
CA ALA A 411 -147.28 -91.89 -0.93
C ALA A 411 -146.55 -91.25 0.27
N HIS A 412 -147.05 -91.45 1.49
CA HIS A 412 -146.39 -91.00 2.71
C HIS A 412 -145.09 -91.77 2.97
N GLU A 413 -145.05 -93.08 2.72
CA GLU A 413 -143.82 -93.87 2.82
C GLU A 413 -142.77 -93.44 1.79
N ALA A 414 -143.15 -93.24 0.53
CA ALA A 414 -142.26 -92.71 -0.49
C ALA A 414 -141.72 -91.30 -0.14
N ALA A 415 -142.58 -90.41 0.36
CA ALA A 415 -142.16 -89.08 0.81
C ALA A 415 -141.24 -89.14 2.04
N ARG A 416 -141.43 -90.13 2.93
CA ARG A 416 -140.52 -90.38 4.05
C ARG A 416 -139.15 -90.88 3.57
N GLU A 417 -139.11 -91.81 2.63
CA GLU A 417 -137.86 -92.31 2.05
C GLU A 417 -137.07 -91.19 1.36
N GLU A 418 -137.76 -90.31 0.61
CA GLU A 418 -137.14 -89.14 0.00
C GLU A 418 -136.63 -88.14 1.04
N ALA A 419 -137.40 -87.86 2.10
CA ALA A 419 -136.98 -87.00 3.20
C ALA A 419 -135.76 -87.58 3.94
N ASN A 420 -135.73 -88.88 4.18
CA ASN A 420 -134.59 -89.58 4.78
C ASN A 420 -133.35 -89.56 3.87
N ALA A 421 -133.51 -89.73 2.56
CA ALA A 421 -132.41 -89.65 1.60
C ALA A 421 -131.80 -88.24 1.57
N ASN A 422 -132.64 -87.20 1.59
CA ASN A 422 -132.20 -85.81 1.68
C ASN A 422 -131.50 -85.52 3.01
N PHE A 423 -132.03 -86.03 4.13
CA PHE A 423 -131.40 -85.93 5.44
C PHE A 423 -129.98 -86.52 5.42
N LEU A 424 -129.83 -87.77 4.99
CA LEU A 424 -128.53 -88.45 4.90
C LEU A 424 -127.55 -87.71 3.98
N ALA A 425 -128.04 -87.06 2.91
CA ALA A 425 -127.20 -86.24 2.05
C ALA A 425 -126.69 -84.98 2.79
N THR A 426 -127.56 -84.30 3.54
CA THR A 426 -127.17 -83.12 4.34
C THR A 426 -126.23 -83.47 5.49
N GLU A 427 -126.45 -84.61 6.16
CA GLU A 427 -125.59 -85.11 7.24
C GLU A 427 -124.19 -85.46 6.70
N ARG A 428 -124.11 -86.13 5.55
CA ARG A 428 -122.84 -86.40 4.86
C ARG A 428 -122.13 -85.11 4.49
N GLN A 429 -122.83 -84.11 3.99
CA GLN A 429 -122.23 -82.82 3.65
C GLN A 429 -121.66 -82.13 4.90
N LEU A 430 -122.42 -82.04 5.99
CA LEU A 430 -121.96 -81.45 7.25
C LEU A 430 -120.76 -82.21 7.83
N SER A 431 -120.78 -83.54 7.78
CA SER A 431 -119.68 -84.40 8.25
C SER A 431 -118.40 -84.19 7.43
N VAL A 432 -118.51 -84.06 6.10
CA VAL A 432 -117.38 -83.77 5.21
C VAL A 432 -116.83 -82.36 5.46
N GLU A 433 -117.70 -81.35 5.60
CA GLU A 433 -117.30 -79.98 5.93
C GLU A 433 -116.58 -79.92 7.28
N ARG A 434 -117.12 -80.59 8.31
CA ARG A 434 -116.49 -80.70 9.63
C ARG A 434 -115.13 -81.38 9.54
N GLN A 435 -115.04 -82.49 8.80
CA GLN A 435 -113.78 -83.21 8.64
C GLN A 435 -112.73 -82.37 7.90
N ALA A 436 -113.12 -81.64 6.86
CA ALA A 436 -112.22 -80.74 6.14
C ALA A 436 -111.68 -79.63 7.06
N VAL A 437 -112.56 -78.97 7.82
CA VAL A 437 -112.12 -77.93 8.78
C VAL A 437 -111.27 -78.54 9.89
N SER A 438 -111.57 -79.75 10.38
CA SER A 438 -110.77 -80.46 11.38
C SER A 438 -109.35 -80.74 10.88
N ILE A 439 -109.18 -81.21 9.63
CA ILE A 439 -107.85 -81.44 9.05
C ILE A 439 -107.07 -80.13 8.96
N THR A 440 -107.70 -79.06 8.46
CA THR A 440 -107.04 -77.74 8.39
C THR A 440 -106.68 -77.18 9.77
N ASN A 441 -107.51 -77.43 10.78
CA ASN A 441 -107.25 -77.05 12.18
C ASN A 441 -106.05 -77.82 12.73
N GLU A 442 -105.93 -79.12 12.48
CA GLU A 442 -104.77 -79.92 12.89
C GLU A 442 -103.47 -79.47 12.21
N GLU A 443 -103.51 -79.16 10.92
CA GLU A 443 -102.36 -78.61 10.20
C GLU A 443 -101.95 -77.25 10.76
N ARG A 444 -102.91 -76.35 11.01
CA ARG A 444 -102.65 -75.07 11.67
C ARG A 444 -102.14 -75.24 13.10
N LYS A 445 -102.56 -76.27 13.84
CA LYS A 445 -102.03 -76.60 15.18
C LYS A 445 -100.57 -77.03 15.11
N ARG A 446 -100.20 -77.84 14.12
CA ARG A 446 -98.80 -78.23 13.88
C ARG A 446 -97.95 -77.00 13.54
N PHE A 447 -98.43 -76.18 12.61
CA PHE A 447 -97.75 -74.95 12.22
C PHE A 447 -97.64 -73.95 13.39
N PHE A 448 -98.68 -73.82 14.21
CA PHE A 448 -98.66 -73.01 15.43
C PHE A 448 -97.59 -73.48 16.41
N ASN A 449 -97.47 -74.80 16.64
CA ASN A 449 -96.46 -75.36 17.52
C ASN A 449 -95.04 -75.12 16.98
N GLU A 450 -94.81 -75.38 15.69
CA GLU A 450 -93.53 -75.13 15.03
C GLU A 450 -93.13 -73.64 15.12
N LYS A 451 -94.07 -72.74 14.83
CA LYS A 451 -93.83 -71.29 14.92
C LYS A 451 -93.64 -70.82 16.35
N SER A 452 -94.34 -71.40 17.31
CA SER A 452 -94.16 -71.10 18.74
C SER A 452 -92.81 -71.58 19.25
N GLU A 453 -92.32 -72.74 18.79
CA GLU A 453 -90.98 -73.23 19.10
C GLU A 453 -89.89 -72.34 18.48
N LEU A 454 -90.07 -71.95 17.22
CA LEU A 454 -89.20 -71.01 16.53
C LEU A 454 -89.18 -69.64 17.24
N LEU A 455 -90.33 -69.13 17.66
CA LEU A 455 -90.42 -67.89 18.45
C LEU A 455 -89.63 -68.02 19.76
N ARG A 456 -89.75 -69.14 20.50
CA ARG A 456 -88.96 -69.34 21.72
C ARG A 456 -87.46 -69.38 21.45
N ALA A 457 -87.04 -70.02 20.35
CA ALA A 457 -85.64 -70.07 19.97
C ALA A 457 -85.10 -68.67 19.62
N GLU A 458 -85.83 -67.91 18.80
CA GLU A 458 -85.47 -66.55 18.42
C GLU A 458 -85.49 -65.58 19.62
N GLU A 459 -86.47 -65.70 20.54
CA GLU A 459 -86.52 -64.94 21.78
C GLU A 459 -85.31 -65.25 22.68
N ALA A 460 -84.90 -66.52 22.78
CA ALA A 460 -83.70 -66.90 23.51
C ALA A 460 -82.43 -66.32 22.87
N GLU A 461 -82.30 -66.39 21.54
CA GLU A 461 -81.17 -65.78 20.81
C GLU A 461 -81.13 -64.26 20.93
N ALA A 462 -82.29 -63.60 20.91
CA ALA A 462 -82.41 -62.17 21.11
C ALA A 462 -82.06 -61.78 22.56
N ALA A 463 -82.49 -62.56 23.55
CA ALA A 463 -82.18 -62.35 24.97
C ALA A 463 -80.68 -62.50 25.28
N VAL A 464 -80.00 -63.49 24.69
CA VAL A 464 -78.53 -63.62 24.79
C VAL A 464 -77.83 -62.39 24.20
N SER A 465 -78.42 -61.79 23.17
CA SER A 465 -77.89 -60.58 22.53
C SER A 465 -78.30 -59.29 23.25
N ALA A 466 -79.29 -59.34 24.15
CA ALA A 466 -79.86 -58.20 24.88
C ALA A 466 -78.97 -57.73 26.05
N GLY A 467 -78.07 -58.58 26.56
CA GLY A 467 -77.07 -58.19 27.57
C GLY A 467 -76.06 -57.13 27.09
N LEU A 468 -76.21 -56.63 25.87
CA LEU A 468 -75.48 -55.52 25.26
C LEU A 468 -76.31 -54.21 25.29
N GLU A 469 -77.17 -54.07 26.30
CA GLU A 469 -78.24 -53.07 26.45
C GLU A 469 -77.95 -51.67 25.88
N GLY A 470 -78.96 -51.13 25.17
CA GLY A 470 -79.43 -49.76 25.33
C GLY A 470 -78.64 -48.66 24.61
N LEU A 471 -79.15 -48.22 23.46
CA LEU A 471 -78.39 -47.50 22.43
C LEU A 471 -78.96 -46.13 22.12
N GLU A 472 -79.86 -45.63 22.96
CA GLU A 472 -80.37 -44.27 22.78
C GLU A 472 -79.21 -43.29 22.95
N GLY A 473 -78.91 -42.56 21.87
CA GLY A 473 -77.77 -41.63 21.82
C GLY A 473 -76.47 -42.22 21.30
N ARG A 474 -76.37 -43.53 20.99
CA ARG A 474 -75.13 -44.11 20.45
C ARG A 474 -74.73 -43.53 19.09
N ASP A 475 -75.68 -43.37 18.17
CA ASP A 475 -75.42 -42.69 16.89
C ASP A 475 -75.00 -41.23 17.10
N SER A 476 -75.41 -40.63 18.22
CA SER A 476 -74.92 -39.31 18.64
C SER A 476 -73.47 -39.39 19.10
N CYS A 477 -73.11 -40.38 19.92
CA CYS A 477 -71.74 -40.64 20.37
C CYS A 477 -70.79 -40.97 19.21
N LEU A 478 -71.18 -41.85 18.28
CA LEU A 478 -70.40 -42.16 17.08
C LEU A 478 -70.14 -40.89 16.28
N ARG A 479 -71.18 -40.11 15.96
CA ARG A 479 -71.03 -38.83 15.24
C ARG A 479 -70.19 -37.80 16.00
N MET A 480 -70.24 -37.80 17.33
CA MET A 480 -69.41 -36.93 18.16
C MET A 480 -67.95 -37.33 18.04
N VAL A 481 -67.63 -38.61 18.22
CA VAL A 481 -66.27 -39.14 18.12
C VAL A 481 -65.71 -39.01 16.69
N GLU A 482 -66.52 -39.19 15.65
CA GLU A 482 -66.14 -38.92 14.26
C GLU A 482 -65.73 -37.46 14.05
N ARG A 483 -66.51 -36.50 14.60
CA ARG A 483 -66.16 -35.08 14.53
C ARG A 483 -64.90 -34.77 15.32
N GLU A 484 -64.74 -35.37 16.49
CA GLU A 484 -63.53 -35.22 17.31
C GLU A 484 -62.32 -35.81 16.60
N LEU A 485 -62.45 -36.96 15.94
CA LEU A 485 -61.41 -37.59 15.13
C LEU A 485 -60.99 -36.66 13.99
N ALA A 486 -61.96 -36.18 13.20
CA ALA A 486 -61.68 -35.23 12.11
C ALA A 486 -61.11 -33.89 12.61
N SER A 487 -61.42 -33.48 13.84
CA SER A 487 -60.81 -32.30 14.47
C SER A 487 -59.37 -32.57 14.92
N ALA A 488 -59.12 -33.76 15.48
CA ALA A 488 -57.82 -34.20 15.95
C ALA A 488 -56.86 -34.46 14.78
N GLU A 489 -57.35 -34.98 13.65
CA GLU A 489 -56.57 -35.15 12.41
C GLU A 489 -56.10 -33.79 11.88
N ARG A 490 -57.00 -32.82 11.78
CA ARG A 490 -56.66 -31.45 11.34
C ARG A 490 -55.69 -30.78 12.30
N ALA A 491 -55.90 -30.91 13.60
CA ALA A 491 -55.00 -30.34 14.61
C ALA A 491 -53.60 -30.99 14.54
N ALA A 492 -53.52 -32.32 14.51
CA ALA A 492 -52.25 -33.04 14.42
C ALA A 492 -51.50 -32.72 13.12
N ALA A 493 -52.20 -32.58 12.00
CA ALA A 493 -51.60 -32.16 10.73
C ALA A 493 -51.07 -30.72 10.78
N ALA A 494 -51.82 -29.80 11.38
CA ALA A 494 -51.40 -28.41 11.55
C ALA A 494 -50.16 -28.30 12.46
N GLU A 495 -50.16 -28.98 13.60
CA GLU A 495 -49.02 -29.02 14.53
C GLU A 495 -47.79 -29.68 13.88
N GLN A 496 -47.98 -30.73 13.08
CA GLN A 496 -46.90 -31.36 12.33
C GLN A 496 -46.29 -30.42 11.29
N ALA A 497 -47.13 -29.70 10.54
CA ALA A 497 -46.67 -28.70 9.58
C ALA A 497 -45.94 -27.52 10.27
N GLU A 498 -46.39 -27.10 11.44
CA GLU A 498 -45.72 -26.07 12.24
C GLU A 498 -44.36 -26.54 12.75
N ALA A 499 -44.26 -27.78 13.25
CA ALA A 499 -42.99 -28.39 13.65
C ALA A 499 -41.99 -28.47 12.49
N GLU A 500 -42.44 -28.83 11.29
CA GLU A 500 -41.60 -28.85 10.08
C GLU A 500 -41.10 -27.45 9.70
N ARG A 501 -41.98 -26.43 9.74
CA ARG A 501 -41.60 -25.02 9.52
C ARG A 501 -40.59 -24.55 10.54
N ALA A 502 -40.76 -24.89 11.82
CA ALA A 502 -39.82 -24.52 12.87
C ALA A 502 -38.43 -25.16 12.66
N VAL A 503 -38.38 -26.41 12.20
CA VAL A 503 -37.11 -27.09 11.85
C VAL A 503 -36.43 -26.42 10.65
N ILE A 504 -37.17 -26.06 9.60
CA ILE A 504 -36.62 -25.35 8.44
C ILE A 504 -36.10 -23.97 8.86
N ALA A 505 -36.85 -23.22 9.68
CA ALA A 505 -36.43 -21.92 10.20
C ALA A 505 -35.13 -22.03 11.03
N ARG A 506 -35.02 -23.05 11.88
CA ARG A 506 -33.80 -23.36 12.65
C ARG A 506 -32.62 -23.67 11.73
N GLN A 507 -32.81 -24.51 10.72
CA GLN A 507 -31.73 -24.82 9.75
C GLN A 507 -31.29 -23.57 8.98
N GLY A 508 -32.24 -22.71 8.62
CA GLY A 508 -31.96 -21.42 7.99
C GLY A 508 -31.10 -20.51 8.86
N SER A 509 -31.41 -20.40 10.17
CA SER A 509 -30.60 -19.61 11.10
C SER A 509 -29.23 -20.22 11.39
N GLU A 510 -29.12 -21.56 11.45
CA GLU A 510 -27.81 -22.25 11.55
C GLU A 510 -26.89 -21.91 10.37
N GLN A 511 -27.43 -21.92 9.15
CA GLN A 511 -26.68 -21.54 7.95
C GLN A 511 -26.32 -20.05 7.93
N ALA A 512 -27.23 -19.19 8.38
CA ALA A 512 -26.98 -17.75 8.47
C ALA A 512 -25.84 -17.43 9.46
N LEU A 513 -25.85 -18.05 10.65
CA LEU A 513 -24.78 -17.93 11.64
C LEU A 513 -23.43 -18.40 11.08
N ALA A 514 -23.39 -19.56 10.42
CA ALA A 514 -22.16 -20.07 9.82
C ALA A 514 -21.59 -19.12 8.75
N ARG A 515 -22.46 -18.53 7.91
CA ARG A 515 -22.05 -17.52 6.91
C ARG A 515 -21.55 -16.24 7.58
N LEU A 516 -22.19 -15.78 8.64
CA LEU A 516 -21.76 -14.61 9.41
C LEU A 516 -20.38 -14.83 10.02
N GLN A 517 -20.16 -15.95 10.71
CA GLN A 517 -18.87 -16.32 11.30
C GLN A 517 -17.74 -16.40 10.24
N LEU A 518 -18.03 -17.00 9.09
CA LEU A 518 -17.06 -17.06 7.97
C LEU A 518 -16.73 -15.66 7.43
N SER A 519 -17.74 -14.80 7.24
CA SER A 519 -17.57 -13.43 6.79
C SER A 519 -16.76 -12.60 7.78
N ASN A 520 -17.09 -12.67 9.07
CA ASN A 520 -16.38 -11.96 10.13
C ASN A 520 -14.92 -12.41 10.23
N LYS A 521 -14.68 -13.73 10.21
CA LYS A 521 -13.32 -14.30 10.17
C LYS A 521 -12.52 -13.81 8.96
N ALA A 522 -13.13 -13.77 7.78
CA ALA A 522 -12.47 -13.27 6.58
C ALA A 522 -12.08 -11.79 6.71
N ARG A 523 -12.99 -10.93 7.19
CA ARG A 523 -12.72 -9.51 7.43
C ARG A 523 -11.60 -9.29 8.45
N LEU A 524 -11.62 -10.02 9.56
CA LEU A 524 -10.57 -9.97 10.58
C LEU A 524 -9.22 -10.45 10.03
N SER A 525 -9.21 -11.52 9.22
CA SER A 525 -7.98 -11.98 8.57
C SER A 525 -7.40 -10.95 7.60
N ALA A 526 -8.25 -10.25 6.84
CA ALA A 526 -7.81 -9.19 5.93
C ALA A 526 -7.19 -8.01 6.69
N LEU A 527 -7.79 -7.59 7.81
CA LEU A 527 -7.22 -6.55 8.67
C LEU A 527 -5.88 -6.98 9.28
N ARG A 528 -5.75 -8.24 9.71
CA ARG A 528 -4.47 -8.76 10.22
C ARG A 528 -3.36 -8.72 9.17
N VAL A 529 -3.66 -9.12 7.93
CA VAL A 529 -2.71 -9.00 6.81
C VAL A 529 -2.29 -7.54 6.58
N GLN A 530 -3.23 -6.59 6.66
CA GLN A 530 -2.91 -5.17 6.56
C GLN A 530 -2.01 -4.70 7.72
N ILE A 531 -2.31 -5.09 8.96
CA ILE A 531 -1.47 -4.79 10.15
C ILE A 531 -0.06 -5.35 9.99
N ASP A 532 0.07 -6.58 9.48
CA ASP A 532 1.36 -7.22 9.25
C ASP A 532 2.15 -6.49 8.14
N SER A 533 1.46 -6.04 7.08
CA SER A 533 2.09 -5.25 6.01
C SER A 533 2.61 -3.90 6.51
N GLU A 534 1.84 -3.18 7.33
CA GLU A 534 2.28 -1.92 7.95
C GLU A 534 3.40 -2.15 8.97
N SER A 535 3.36 -3.28 9.70
CA SER A 535 4.44 -3.68 10.60
C SER A 535 5.74 -3.95 9.85
N GLY A 536 5.66 -4.55 8.66
CA GLY A 536 6.79 -4.74 7.75
C GLY A 536 7.36 -3.42 7.23
N VAL A 537 6.49 -2.49 6.79
CA VAL A 537 6.91 -1.14 6.37
C VAL A 537 7.62 -0.42 7.51
N ARG A 538 7.05 -0.44 8.72
CA ARG A 538 7.67 0.14 9.92
C ARG A 538 9.06 -0.45 10.17
N PHE A 539 9.20 -1.78 10.12
CA PHE A 539 10.47 -2.45 10.34
C PHE A 539 11.54 -2.03 9.32
N GLU A 540 11.19 -1.97 8.03
CA GLU A 540 12.11 -1.51 6.98
C GLU A 540 12.48 -0.03 7.12
N GLN A 541 11.52 0.84 7.48
CA GLN A 541 11.83 2.26 7.76
C GLN A 541 12.77 2.41 8.95
N GLN A 542 12.56 1.65 10.04
CA GLN A 542 13.45 1.63 11.20
C GLN A 542 14.87 1.20 10.78
N ARG A 543 14.98 0.13 9.97
CA ARG A 543 16.25 -0.38 9.46
C ARG A 543 16.97 0.65 8.58
N TYR A 544 16.23 1.34 7.70
CA TYR A 544 16.78 2.39 6.85
C TYR A 544 17.31 3.58 7.67
N ILE A 545 16.56 4.04 8.67
CA ILE A 545 17.01 5.10 9.60
C ILE A 545 18.29 4.68 10.33
N THR A 546 18.38 3.45 10.81
CA THR A 546 19.61 2.93 11.44
C THR A 546 20.79 2.98 10.47
N SER A 547 20.61 2.53 9.23
CA SER A 547 21.65 2.60 8.20
C SER A 547 22.09 4.03 7.85
N LEU A 548 21.16 4.99 7.81
CA LEU A 548 21.50 6.41 7.62
C LEU A 548 22.28 6.99 8.81
N ASN A 549 21.91 6.61 10.04
CA ASN A 549 22.66 7.01 11.23
C ASN A 549 24.08 6.42 11.25
N ASP A 550 24.25 5.17 10.81
CA ASP A 550 25.57 4.56 10.66
C ASP A 550 26.40 5.32 9.63
N ARG A 551 25.83 5.67 8.47
CA ARG A 551 26.49 6.51 7.45
C ARG A 551 26.82 7.92 7.96
N LEU A 552 25.98 8.50 8.82
CA LEU A 552 26.25 9.79 9.46
C LEU A 552 27.41 9.69 10.46
N ARG A 553 27.51 8.55 11.17
CA ARG A 553 28.59 8.26 12.13
C ARG A 553 29.92 7.97 11.41
N ASP A 554 29.90 7.20 10.33
CA ASP A 554 31.07 6.84 9.54
C ASP A 554 31.52 7.99 8.62
N GLY A 555 30.58 8.81 8.16
CA GLY A 555 30.83 10.03 7.38
C GLY A 555 31.19 11.25 8.23
N ALA A 556 31.18 11.14 9.56
CA ALA A 556 31.78 12.15 10.41
C ALA A 556 33.29 12.10 10.19
N PRO A 557 33.92 13.15 9.64
CA PRO A 557 35.37 13.16 9.52
C PRO A 557 35.93 12.97 10.92
N GLN A 558 36.65 11.86 11.14
CA GLN A 558 37.56 11.73 12.26
C GLN A 558 38.49 12.92 12.14
N GLY A 559 38.23 13.94 12.95
CA GLY A 559 38.98 15.16 12.95
C GLY A 559 40.37 14.87 13.48
N ASP A 560 41.25 14.38 12.62
CA ASP A 560 42.66 14.64 12.77
C ASP A 560 42.83 16.14 12.60
N GLY A 561 42.93 16.80 13.74
CA GLY A 561 42.93 18.25 13.93
C GLY A 561 44.14 18.92 13.32
N VAL A 562 44.31 18.86 12.00
CA VAL A 562 45.18 19.79 11.28
C VAL A 562 44.44 21.11 11.25
N ARG A 563 44.76 21.93 12.26
CA ARG A 563 44.16 23.23 12.50
C ARG A 563 44.14 24.06 11.21
N PRO A 564 43.03 24.74 10.87
CA PRO A 564 43.01 25.76 9.81
C PRO A 564 44.05 26.88 10.02
N SER A 565 44.58 27.01 11.25
CA SER A 565 45.70 27.89 11.55
C SER A 565 47.00 27.49 10.85
N LEU A 566 47.26 26.21 10.58
CA LEU A 566 48.50 25.77 9.91
C LEU A 566 48.49 26.08 8.41
N GLY A 567 47.33 25.94 7.74
CA GLY A 567 47.19 26.30 6.33
C GLY A 567 47.33 27.82 6.10
N ARG A 568 46.68 28.64 6.94
CA ARG A 568 46.86 30.10 6.91
C ARG A 568 48.29 30.51 7.28
N LEU A 569 48.87 29.92 8.32
CA LEU A 569 50.26 30.20 8.71
C LEU A 569 51.25 29.83 7.60
N ALA A 570 51.06 28.70 6.90
CA ALA A 570 51.90 28.31 5.77
C ALA A 570 51.75 29.27 4.58
N LEU A 571 50.55 29.77 4.33
CA LEU A 571 50.28 30.75 3.27
C LEU A 571 50.87 32.12 3.61
N ASP A 572 50.79 32.56 4.87
CA ASP A 572 51.42 33.78 5.36
C ASP A 572 52.96 33.68 5.33
N CYS A 573 53.54 32.55 5.77
CA CYS A 573 54.99 32.32 5.72
C CYS A 573 55.52 32.29 4.27
N THR A 574 54.80 31.69 3.34
CA THR A 574 55.20 31.67 1.92
C THR A 574 55.08 33.05 1.25
N GLN A 575 54.07 33.85 1.62
CA GLN A 575 53.95 35.25 1.17
C GLN A 575 55.05 36.15 1.74
N GLN A 576 55.39 36.00 3.02
CA GLN A 576 56.50 36.73 3.66
C GLN A 576 57.85 36.35 3.03
N GLY A 577 58.07 35.06 2.74
CA GLY A 577 59.25 34.58 2.01
C GLY A 577 59.36 35.18 0.60
N ALA A 578 58.25 35.23 -0.16
CA ALA A 578 58.21 35.86 -1.48
C ALA A 578 58.51 37.37 -1.42
N ALA A 579 58.00 38.07 -0.41
CA ALA A 579 58.27 39.50 -0.20
C ALA A 579 59.75 39.76 0.13
N ALA A 580 60.36 38.94 0.99
CA ALA A 580 61.78 39.05 1.34
C ALA A 580 62.69 38.80 0.13
N VAL A 581 62.39 37.79 -0.69
CA VAL A 581 63.14 37.50 -1.94
C VAL A 581 63.03 38.65 -2.95
N SER A 582 61.84 39.26 -3.08
CA SER A 582 61.64 40.43 -3.94
C SER A 582 62.46 41.65 -3.48
N GLN A 583 62.61 41.87 -2.16
CA GLN A 583 63.45 42.94 -1.63
C GLN A 583 64.94 42.68 -1.88
N MET A 584 65.39 41.44 -1.71
CA MET A 584 66.77 41.06 -2.04
C MET A 584 67.07 41.27 -3.53
N GLN A 585 66.15 40.92 -4.43
CA GLN A 585 66.31 41.13 -5.86
C GLN A 585 66.46 42.62 -6.23
N GLN A 586 65.65 43.50 -5.62
CA GLN A 586 65.77 44.94 -5.81
C GLN A 586 67.12 45.48 -5.29
N ALA A 587 67.59 45.00 -4.15
CA ALA A 587 68.88 45.39 -3.58
C ALA A 587 70.06 44.95 -4.46
N TYR A 588 70.03 43.72 -5.01
CA TYR A 588 71.06 43.25 -5.94
C TYR A 588 71.04 44.00 -7.26
N ALA A 589 69.86 44.31 -7.81
CA ALA A 589 69.73 45.10 -9.03
C ALA A 589 70.30 46.53 -8.86
N ALA A 590 69.97 47.20 -7.75
CA ALA A 590 70.51 48.53 -7.44
C ALA A 590 72.05 48.50 -7.26
N ARG A 591 72.58 47.45 -6.61
CA ARG A 591 74.03 47.31 -6.40
C ARG A 591 74.79 46.98 -7.69
N LEU A 592 74.21 46.17 -8.57
CA LEU A 592 74.73 45.93 -9.92
C LEU A 592 74.78 47.23 -10.75
N GLN A 593 73.75 48.06 -10.66
CA GLN A 593 73.72 49.35 -11.34
C GLN A 593 74.81 50.29 -10.80
N ALA A 594 74.95 50.41 -9.48
CA ALA A 594 75.97 51.27 -8.86
C ALA A 594 77.42 50.82 -9.20
N CYS A 595 77.70 49.51 -9.20
CA CYS A 595 79.01 48.99 -9.61
C CYS A 595 79.30 49.27 -11.11
N ASN A 596 78.29 49.14 -11.98
CA ASN A 596 78.45 49.48 -13.41
C ASN A 596 78.77 50.98 -13.60
N GLU A 597 78.06 51.85 -12.91
CA GLU A 597 78.30 53.30 -12.95
C GLU A 597 79.72 53.65 -12.44
N ALA A 598 80.20 52.97 -11.39
CA ALA A 598 81.55 53.15 -10.86
C ALA A 598 82.64 52.69 -11.87
N VAL A 599 82.42 51.59 -12.59
CA VAL A 599 83.32 51.13 -13.65
C VAL A 599 83.43 52.15 -14.77
N GLU A 600 82.31 52.70 -15.24
CA GLU A 600 82.30 53.67 -16.33
C GLU A 600 82.95 55.01 -15.90
N LYS A 601 82.71 55.45 -14.66
CA LYS A 601 83.36 56.65 -14.10
C LYS A 601 84.88 56.50 -14.01
N ALA A 602 85.38 55.37 -13.54
CA ALA A 602 86.83 55.10 -13.44
C ALA A 602 87.52 55.07 -14.81
N LYS A 603 86.85 54.56 -15.85
CA LYS A 603 87.34 54.63 -17.23
C LYS A 603 87.37 56.07 -17.77
N ALA A 604 86.39 56.89 -17.42
CA ALA A 604 86.35 58.28 -17.87
C ALA A 604 87.48 59.13 -17.22
N GLU A 605 87.72 58.94 -15.92
CA GLU A 605 88.75 59.68 -15.18
C GLU A 605 90.18 59.36 -15.66
N THR A 606 90.45 58.10 -16.03
CA THR A 606 91.73 57.70 -16.61
C THR A 606 91.99 58.38 -17.95
N VAL A 607 91.00 58.40 -18.84
CA VAL A 607 91.11 59.03 -20.16
C VAL A 607 91.33 60.54 -20.06
N LEU A 608 90.69 61.21 -19.10
CA LEU A 608 90.89 62.65 -18.87
C LEU A 608 92.32 62.96 -18.39
N PHE A 609 92.81 62.20 -17.41
CA PHE A 609 94.15 62.39 -16.87
C PHE A 609 95.25 62.17 -17.92
N GLU A 610 95.12 61.16 -18.77
CA GLU A 610 96.07 60.92 -19.87
C GLU A 610 96.12 62.08 -20.87
N LYS A 611 94.99 62.72 -21.15
CA LYS A 611 94.92 63.89 -22.05
C LYS A 611 95.59 65.11 -21.44
N GLU A 612 95.37 65.38 -20.17
CA GLU A 612 95.99 66.51 -19.44
C GLU A 612 97.52 66.37 -19.42
N CYS A 613 98.04 65.18 -19.06
CA CYS A 613 99.48 64.93 -19.08
C CYS A 613 100.09 65.04 -20.49
N ALA A 614 99.37 64.62 -21.54
CA ALA A 614 99.85 64.75 -22.91
C ALA A 614 100.00 66.22 -23.37
N ILE A 615 99.11 67.10 -22.92
CA ILE A 615 99.17 68.54 -23.20
C ILE A 615 100.38 69.17 -22.49
N GLU A 616 100.55 68.90 -21.19
CA GLU A 616 101.63 69.48 -20.40
C GLU A 616 103.02 68.98 -20.88
N ASN A 617 103.13 67.69 -21.23
CA ASN A 617 104.37 67.12 -21.80
C ASN A 617 104.76 67.79 -23.12
N ARG A 618 103.78 68.11 -23.98
CA ARG A 618 104.01 68.83 -25.23
C ARG A 618 104.51 70.25 -24.97
N ARG A 619 103.85 70.98 -24.06
CA ARG A 619 104.24 72.33 -23.66
C ARG A 619 105.68 72.38 -23.15
N LEU A 620 106.04 71.47 -22.24
CA LEU A 620 107.38 71.43 -21.65
C LEU A 620 108.47 71.15 -22.70
N ARG A 621 108.23 70.23 -23.64
CA ARG A 621 109.17 69.95 -24.75
C ARG A 621 109.38 71.15 -25.67
N ASP A 622 108.32 71.89 -25.99
CA ASP A 622 108.40 73.08 -26.86
C ASP A 622 109.24 74.19 -26.18
N THR A 623 109.05 74.42 -24.88
CA THR A 623 109.89 75.36 -24.10
C THR A 623 111.37 74.92 -24.04
N LEU A 624 111.62 73.62 -23.87
CA LEU A 624 112.97 73.06 -23.82
C LEU A 624 113.71 73.24 -25.15
N HIS A 625 112.99 73.09 -26.27
CA HIS A 625 113.55 73.29 -27.60
C HIS A 625 113.96 74.75 -27.83
N GLY A 626 113.09 75.70 -27.50
CA GLY A 626 113.39 77.14 -27.62
C GLY A 626 114.55 77.58 -26.73
N MET A 627 114.67 77.03 -25.52
CA MET A 627 115.80 77.33 -24.63
C MET A 627 117.13 76.79 -25.18
N ARG A 628 117.16 75.57 -25.73
CA ARG A 628 118.38 75.02 -26.35
C ARG A 628 118.85 75.81 -27.58
N GLU A 629 117.92 76.30 -28.40
CA GLU A 629 118.27 77.14 -29.56
C GLU A 629 118.92 78.47 -29.14
N ASN A 630 118.40 79.12 -28.09
CA ASN A 630 118.98 80.35 -27.55
C ASN A 630 120.39 80.10 -26.99
N LEU A 631 120.56 79.01 -26.25
CA LEU A 631 121.82 78.57 -25.67
C LEU A 631 122.90 78.32 -26.74
N SER A 632 122.50 77.77 -27.89
CA SER A 632 123.40 77.60 -29.04
C SER A 632 123.84 78.95 -29.63
N ARG A 633 122.91 79.91 -29.75
CA ARG A 633 123.21 81.24 -30.32
C ARG A 633 124.12 82.06 -29.43
N THR A 634 123.90 82.05 -28.11
CA THR A 634 124.73 82.76 -27.13
C THR A 634 126.14 82.16 -27.06
N SER A 635 126.27 80.83 -27.16
CA SER A 635 127.56 80.14 -27.26
C SER A 635 128.33 80.47 -28.54
N ASP A 636 127.68 80.45 -29.71
CA ASP A 636 128.32 80.76 -30.99
C ASP A 636 128.79 82.21 -31.08
N TYR A 637 128.08 83.13 -30.42
CA TYR A 637 128.46 84.55 -30.37
C TYR A 637 129.72 84.77 -29.53
N LEU A 638 129.82 84.10 -28.37
CA LEU A 638 131.01 84.15 -27.51
C LEU A 638 132.26 83.59 -28.21
N GLN A 639 132.15 82.46 -28.92
CA GLN A 639 133.29 81.90 -29.66
C GLN A 639 133.81 82.82 -30.78
N ARG A 640 132.95 83.62 -31.41
CA ARG A 640 133.35 84.57 -32.47
C ARG A 640 134.08 85.80 -31.91
N LEU A 641 133.86 86.15 -30.65
CA LEU A 641 134.50 87.29 -29.98
C LEU A 641 135.92 86.98 -29.52
N ASP A 642 136.19 85.77 -29.01
CA ASP A 642 137.53 85.37 -28.56
C ASP A 642 138.57 85.26 -29.71
N GLY A 643 138.14 85.14 -30.97
CA GLY A 643 139.04 84.93 -32.13
C GLY A 643 139.68 86.18 -32.77
N LYS A 644 139.46 87.41 -32.26
CA LYS A 644 139.81 88.67 -32.97
C LYS A 644 140.76 89.66 -32.28
N LEU A 645 141.41 89.32 -31.15
CA LEU A 645 142.41 90.20 -30.51
C LEU A 645 143.87 89.68 -30.69
N PRO A 646 144.86 90.55 -31.00
CA PRO A 646 146.27 90.18 -31.06
C PRO A 646 146.88 89.98 -29.67
N ALA A 647 147.78 89.00 -29.58
CA ALA A 647 148.40 88.49 -28.36
C ALA A 647 149.17 89.56 -27.57
N TRP A 648 148.77 89.74 -26.31
CA TRP A 648 149.57 90.34 -25.24
C TRP A 648 149.84 89.29 -24.16
N PRO A 649 150.97 89.38 -23.42
CA PRO A 649 151.55 88.28 -22.65
C PRO A 649 150.71 87.84 -21.45
N GLN A 650 150.86 86.56 -21.12
CA GLN A 650 150.36 85.89 -19.92
C GLN A 650 150.65 86.70 -18.64
N ASP A 651 149.59 86.95 -17.88
CA ASP A 651 149.60 86.79 -16.44
C ASP A 651 148.67 85.61 -16.12
N ASP A 652 149.27 84.44 -15.97
CA ASP A 652 148.69 83.32 -15.25
C ASP A 652 148.72 83.65 -13.74
N PRO A 653 147.58 83.73 -13.03
CA PRO A 653 147.55 83.42 -11.62
C PRO A 653 147.54 81.90 -11.45
N GLU A 654 148.73 81.37 -11.21
CA GLU A 654 149.02 80.10 -10.54
C GLU A 654 148.38 80.04 -9.12
N PRO A 655 148.38 78.87 -8.46
CA PRO A 655 147.23 78.30 -7.75
C PRO A 655 147.15 78.62 -6.25
N GLU A 656 145.93 78.67 -5.70
CA GLU A 656 145.70 78.43 -4.27
C GLU A 656 145.18 77.00 -4.06
N THR A 657 146.16 76.11 -3.87
CA THR A 657 146.01 74.87 -3.10
C THR A 657 146.05 75.18 -1.60
N VAL A 658 145.21 74.49 -0.82
CA VAL A 658 145.24 74.14 0.64
C VAL A 658 143.77 74.26 1.13
N ALA A 659 143.05 73.24 1.60
CA ALA A 659 143.44 71.99 2.25
C ALA A 659 142.46 70.84 1.94
N GLU A 660 143.04 69.63 1.90
CA GLU A 660 142.37 68.38 2.25
C GLU A 660 141.63 68.49 3.60
N PRO A 661 140.65 67.61 3.83
CA PRO A 661 141.01 66.45 4.64
C PRO A 661 140.50 65.12 4.07
N GLU A 662 141.40 64.15 4.13
CA GLU A 662 141.22 62.79 4.67
C GLU A 662 139.93 62.03 4.36
N VAL A 663 140.12 60.95 3.60
CA VAL A 663 139.37 59.68 3.69
C VAL A 663 139.34 59.21 5.17
N PRO A 664 138.32 58.44 5.62
CA PRO A 664 138.40 57.00 5.37
C PRO A 664 137.07 56.33 4.93
N PRO A 665 137.16 55.07 4.45
CA PRO A 665 136.07 54.31 3.86
C PRO A 665 135.49 53.27 4.84
N THR A 666 134.78 52.27 4.30
CA THR A 666 134.23 51.03 4.92
C THR A 666 132.80 51.19 5.45
N SER A 667 131.88 50.22 5.37
CA SER A 667 131.86 48.85 4.85
C SER A 667 130.44 48.29 5.04
N SER A 668 130.14 47.19 4.32
CA SER A 668 129.29 46.03 4.71
C SER A 668 127.82 46.26 5.12
N ALA A 669 126.83 45.68 4.41
CA ALA A 669 126.46 44.25 4.33
C ALA A 669 125.65 43.72 5.53
N SER A 670 124.92 42.63 5.24
CA SER A 670 124.08 41.77 6.11
C SER A 670 122.58 42.06 5.98
N GLU A 671 121.80 41.23 5.25
CA GLU A 671 121.26 39.90 5.65
C GLU A 671 120.34 40.01 6.89
N ALA A 672 119.20 39.34 7.06
CA ALA A 672 118.50 38.18 6.51
C ALA A 672 117.00 38.39 6.88
N GLY A 673 115.97 37.67 6.48
CA GLY A 673 115.81 36.29 6.04
C GLY A 673 114.42 35.79 6.48
N GLN A 674 114.10 34.56 6.05
CA GLN A 674 112.96 33.68 6.40
C GLN A 674 111.67 33.89 5.59
N SER A 675 111.41 33.08 4.55
CA SER A 675 111.03 31.63 4.51
C SER A 675 109.55 31.41 4.84
N GLY A 676 108.75 30.65 4.08
CA GLY A 676 109.06 29.78 2.95
C GLY A 676 107.80 29.08 2.40
N LEU A 677 108.02 28.33 1.31
CA LEU A 677 107.45 27.01 0.90
C LEU A 677 105.93 26.77 1.03
N GLY A 678 105.20 26.23 0.05
CA GLY A 678 105.54 25.72 -1.28
C GLY A 678 104.40 24.84 -1.86
N LYS A 679 104.50 24.58 -3.17
CA LYS A 679 104.01 23.43 -4.00
C LYS A 679 102.49 23.14 -4.06
N VAL A 680 101.85 23.33 -5.22
CA VAL A 680 101.73 22.40 -6.38
C VAL A 680 100.91 21.13 -6.06
N MET A 681 99.71 21.01 -6.63
CA MET A 681 99.36 19.93 -7.58
C MET A 681 97.97 20.11 -8.20
N GLU A 682 97.92 19.78 -9.49
CA GLU A 682 96.74 19.52 -10.32
C GLU A 682 95.88 18.36 -9.81
N GLY A 683 94.61 18.33 -10.23
CA GLY A 683 93.75 17.15 -10.13
C GLY A 683 92.40 17.38 -10.83
N ILE A 684 92.30 16.88 -12.07
CA ILE A 684 91.11 16.86 -12.95
C ILE A 684 90.21 15.66 -12.62
N ASP A 685 88.89 15.87 -12.76
CA ASP A 685 87.74 14.97 -13.00
C ASP A 685 87.59 13.60 -12.29
N ARG A 686 86.42 13.37 -11.65
CA ARG A 686 85.28 12.59 -12.21
C ARG A 686 84.25 12.16 -11.15
N VAL A 687 82.97 12.30 -11.55
CA VAL A 687 81.82 11.37 -11.40
C VAL A 687 81.35 10.99 -10.00
N MET A 688 80.09 11.31 -9.69
CA MET A 688 79.07 10.33 -9.24
C MET A 688 77.67 10.83 -9.60
N HIS A 689 77.03 10.08 -10.51
CA HIS A 689 75.57 9.98 -10.60
C HIS A 689 75.02 9.51 -9.24
N PHE A 690 73.92 10.10 -8.77
CA PHE A 690 72.94 9.35 -7.99
C PHE A 690 71.54 9.80 -8.37
N ASP A 691 70.89 8.89 -9.08
CA ASP A 691 69.48 8.87 -9.43
C ASP A 691 68.76 8.11 -8.31
N LEU A 692 67.71 8.69 -7.74
CA LEU A 692 66.81 8.02 -6.79
C LEU A 692 65.39 8.39 -7.17
N GLY A 693 64.88 7.62 -8.13
CA GLY A 693 63.48 7.58 -8.46
C GLY A 693 62.64 6.82 -7.44
N THR A 694 61.34 7.12 -7.53
CA THR A 694 60.18 6.27 -7.24
C THR A 694 59.66 6.16 -5.81
N LEU A 695 58.46 6.71 -5.61
CA LEU A 695 57.30 5.99 -5.08
C LEU A 695 56.04 6.81 -5.42
N PHE A 696 55.14 6.25 -6.24
CA PHE A 696 53.66 6.37 -6.20
C PHE A 696 53.03 6.06 -7.56
N ARG A 697 52.61 4.80 -7.75
CA ARG A 697 51.33 4.40 -8.37
C ARG A 697 51.26 2.89 -8.60
N ARG A 698 50.44 2.18 -7.81
CA ARG A 698 49.46 1.20 -8.31
C ARG A 698 48.66 0.62 -7.14
N GLY A 699 47.34 0.60 -7.26
CA GLY A 699 46.46 -0.12 -6.34
C GLY A 699 44.99 0.20 -6.59
N GLY A 700 44.41 -0.43 -7.61
CA GLY A 700 42.97 -0.46 -7.86
C GLY A 700 42.56 -1.85 -8.35
N ARG A 701 41.47 -2.35 -7.72
CA ARG A 701 40.71 -3.62 -7.87
C ARG A 701 41.41 -4.87 -7.32
N GLU A 702 40.77 -5.76 -6.56
CA GLU A 702 39.34 -6.14 -6.44
C GLU A 702 38.60 -5.69 -5.17
#